data_AF-A0A1H6D3U7-F1
#
_entry.id   AF-A0A1H6D3U7-F1
#
_cell.length_a   1.000
_cell.length_b   1.000
_cell.length_c   1.000
_cell.angle_alpha   90.00
_cell.angle_beta   90.00
_cell.angle_gamma   90.00
#
_symmetry.space_group_name_H-M   'P 1'
#
loop_
_entity.id
_entity.type
_entity.pdbx_description
1 polymer ?
#
loop_
_entity_poly.entity_id
_entity_poly.type
_entity_poly.pdbx_seq_one_letter_code
_entity_poly.pdbx_strand_id
1 'polypeptide(L)'
;MIVEYDTPVMITWAGDIYEEKEITATPDSTISVGQKIQLQANVKTKDWGASDWGKEYDVAARTTETTWKSEDETIAAVNASGQVQGKKAGKVKIRATWDNGDYRISDTAEITVTTDPGLVINLPQPDFCTSDSSPQQAEAVLTKPDGTSWSLQKHDKLTWTSSNPSIAAIDQSGKITLKAAVGTTQITAHFKDDLQHLDEKKTVTLTVKDCGSSGGGNPGTGNPQPPGGTNGCSPVINPPAKGASQNGTSMNPQASGMLRADKRGAETFNVLEGIPTSESLYANAFSLQYLFQNKFTNITGEVTYNVPVTKTYVWTVPVPPPGIPIPMSQTVTQTMTVKRPYGYWQIDNLEIYRPQKVQFSNYALGGYGGSVTMDAKNYTPPVITSSNKDDVSAHVKPSNCNSVNLGTGGGPPMNETGLFQAAAEAAVGANKVSNDLLVFNGVTLMDDRIHDAAAPLPKPIPEPARLGADTFYGTGYMISKSLANRQNQPTSAIIAYTLLPGNIKGGADKTFEIPGINPVTVHTPVIMVPSVSDDQAHNQKTSPAYERSALILDRPFSVTIPTTGPHRGIPGYETRDFAKYNRQKQVWFPFDTYDASMKFIPKDTWIDIPVGQLSSTFYMPVWVDEGPYSVLFRSIAENAPASFTTEPQANLDLTNHVATDTVRVDVIGRLYDFKVTDIADYNWESVFRTAKGSAAHTETNYWVGAKGIDGQPRPTGYPFILPIHPGSHPEAGYKNIAVKTGYHIKFDLKTKGNMFGPDDGVRITPAFYFVSNEGGKRQPVDLYYHTENQPFVRIGSQQDEEKRFVVLNDRLRNVSTQELEQTAGYLFDQSPGSFTNRALFTADYLKKAAKPAWVGTYHWLILSRQVRTFIGGTQNIPAGVDEARVLASDQKWYGEYSLPAAVYAVPKATDLAAYGRSQTLDDRSPIFLRNGYIVVNFNIESIRAGDVNRPYLQYIHGPLNNQWQLEGGVQSVTDAKGHTFPVTDGDVVFYHGDLSSYDDFGSNGTH
;
A
#
# COMPACT_ATOMS: atom_id res chain seq x y z
N MET A 1 86.53 37.28 -56.60
CA MET A 1 85.23 37.60 -57.22
C MET A 1 84.37 36.37 -57.05
N ILE A 2 83.40 36.41 -56.13
CA ILE A 2 82.44 35.31 -55.91
C ILE A 2 81.29 35.56 -56.87
N VAL A 3 80.89 34.54 -57.63
CA VAL A 3 79.75 34.60 -58.54
C VAL A 3 78.57 33.97 -57.82
N GLU A 4 77.58 34.77 -57.45
CA GLU A 4 76.27 34.33 -56.97
C GLU A 4 75.36 34.05 -58.16
N TYR A 5 74.62 32.93 -58.10
CA TYR A 5 73.56 32.59 -59.04
C TYR A 5 72.24 32.52 -58.28
N ASP A 6 71.31 33.43 -58.60
CA ASP A 6 69.90 33.30 -58.22
C ASP A 6 69.24 32.28 -59.14
N THR A 7 68.80 31.16 -58.58
CA THR A 7 68.03 30.14 -59.31
C THR A 7 66.60 30.17 -58.80
N PRO A 8 65.64 30.79 -59.53
CA PRO A 8 64.25 30.79 -59.10
C PRO A 8 63.67 29.37 -59.19
N VAL A 9 63.30 28.82 -58.03
CA VAL A 9 62.61 27.52 -57.93
C VAL A 9 61.13 27.77 -57.77
N MET A 10 60.31 27.29 -58.70
CA MET A 10 58.86 27.18 -58.47
C MET A 10 58.58 25.95 -57.61
N ILE A 11 58.19 26.18 -56.37
CA ILE A 11 57.75 25.12 -55.46
C ILE A 11 56.21 25.16 -55.44
N THR A 12 55.58 24.09 -55.91
CA THR A 12 54.15 23.85 -55.70
C THR A 12 54.00 23.02 -54.43
N TRP A 13 53.30 23.56 -53.43
CA TRP A 13 52.94 22.82 -52.23
C TRP A 13 51.43 22.58 -52.21
N ALA A 14 51.03 21.41 -51.74
CA ALA A 14 49.66 21.07 -51.41
C ALA A 14 49.65 20.59 -49.95
N GLY A 15 48.66 21.02 -49.19
CA GLY A 15 48.48 20.60 -47.80
C GLY A 15 47.00 20.60 -47.45
N ASP A 16 46.61 19.68 -46.58
CA ASP A 16 45.26 19.60 -46.05
C ASP A 16 45.13 20.55 -44.85
N ILE A 17 44.09 21.38 -44.85
CA ILE A 17 43.70 22.20 -43.70
C ILE A 17 42.54 21.52 -42.97
N TYR A 18 42.59 21.51 -41.64
CA TYR A 18 41.54 20.95 -40.79
C TYR A 18 40.85 22.08 -40.03
N GLU A 19 39.54 22.21 -40.22
CA GLU A 19 38.65 23.13 -39.51
C GLU A 19 37.58 22.29 -38.79
N GLU A 20 37.26 22.64 -37.54
CA GLU A 20 36.21 21.97 -36.77
C GLU A 20 35.00 22.89 -36.54
N LYS A 21 33.79 22.32 -36.63
CA LYS A 21 32.52 23.00 -36.37
C LYS A 21 31.74 22.24 -35.30
N GLU A 22 31.11 22.96 -34.38
CA GLU A 22 30.21 22.40 -33.36
C GLU A 22 28.89 23.18 -33.38
N ILE A 23 27.76 22.48 -33.24
CA ILE A 23 26.42 23.05 -33.12
C ILE A 23 25.84 22.65 -31.77
N THR A 24 25.18 23.60 -31.12
CA THR A 24 24.51 23.41 -29.83
C THR A 24 23.05 23.85 -29.95
N ALA A 25 22.12 22.94 -29.69
CA ALA A 25 20.68 23.21 -29.67
C ALA A 25 20.20 23.47 -28.24
N THR A 26 19.73 24.68 -27.95
CA THR A 26 19.39 25.12 -26.58
C THR A 26 18.16 26.01 -26.51
N PRO A 27 17.49 26.12 -25.35
CA PRO A 27 17.73 25.37 -24.12
C PRO A 27 16.84 24.11 -24.01
N ASP A 28 17.33 23.10 -23.29
CA ASP A 28 16.46 22.08 -22.70
C ASP A 28 15.42 22.77 -21.82
N SER A 29 14.14 22.42 -22.01
CA SER A 29 13.05 23.23 -21.47
C SER A 29 11.87 22.39 -20.99
N THR A 30 11.23 22.87 -19.92
CA THR A 30 9.93 22.36 -19.46
C THR A 30 8.84 23.37 -19.81
N ILE A 31 7.83 22.95 -20.56
CA ILE A 31 6.71 23.77 -21.02
C ILE A 31 5.38 23.11 -20.71
N SER A 32 4.30 23.86 -20.53
CA SER A 32 2.96 23.26 -20.34
C SER A 32 2.28 22.96 -21.68
N VAL A 33 1.25 22.11 -21.69
CA VAL A 33 0.40 21.89 -22.89
C VAL A 33 -0.13 23.23 -23.41
N GLY A 34 0.06 23.49 -24.70
CA GLY A 34 -0.30 24.73 -25.39
C GLY A 34 0.79 25.82 -25.35
N GLN A 35 1.79 25.72 -24.47
CA GLN A 35 2.89 26.69 -24.40
C GLN A 35 3.84 26.57 -25.60
N LYS A 36 4.33 27.72 -26.07
CA LYS A 36 5.36 27.83 -27.12
C LYS A 36 6.68 28.33 -26.55
N ILE A 37 7.80 27.82 -27.08
CA ILE A 37 9.15 28.28 -26.76
C ILE A 37 10.00 28.35 -28.03
N GLN A 38 10.93 29.30 -28.09
CA GLN A 38 11.88 29.45 -29.19
C GLN A 38 13.21 28.78 -28.83
N LEU A 39 13.66 27.83 -29.64
CA LEU A 39 15.00 27.25 -29.52
C LEU A 39 16.02 28.02 -30.36
N GLN A 40 17.28 27.92 -29.96
CA GLN A 40 18.44 28.43 -30.66
C GLN A 40 19.31 27.28 -31.17
N ALA A 41 20.05 27.53 -32.24
CA ALA A 41 21.02 26.60 -32.81
C ALA A 41 22.33 27.36 -33.01
N ASN A 42 23.24 27.28 -32.05
CA ASN A 42 24.47 28.06 -32.05
C ASN A 42 25.61 27.27 -32.67
N VAL A 43 26.20 27.79 -33.74
CA VAL A 43 27.38 27.20 -34.40
C VAL A 43 28.63 28.00 -34.04
N LYS A 44 29.69 27.30 -33.63
CA LYS A 44 31.03 27.85 -33.44
C LYS A 44 32.05 27.10 -34.29
N THR A 45 33.14 27.81 -34.59
CA THR A 45 34.21 27.35 -35.48
C THR A 45 35.52 27.36 -34.74
N LYS A 46 36.32 26.32 -34.91
CA LYS A 46 37.72 26.29 -34.48
C LYS A 46 38.59 26.27 -35.74
N ASP A 47 39.22 27.42 -35.99
CA ASP A 47 40.04 27.64 -37.18
C ASP A 47 41.30 26.76 -37.17
N TRP A 48 41.88 26.54 -38.34
CA TRP A 48 43.11 25.76 -38.50
C TRP A 48 44.23 26.28 -37.58
N GLY A 49 44.78 25.39 -36.74
CA GLY A 49 45.86 25.70 -35.81
C GLY A 49 45.44 26.43 -34.52
N ALA A 50 44.17 26.78 -34.35
CA ALA A 50 43.66 27.38 -33.12
C ALA A 50 43.49 26.34 -32.01
N SER A 51 43.78 26.71 -30.75
CA SER A 51 43.48 25.89 -29.57
C SER A 51 42.02 26.03 -29.10
N ASP A 52 41.42 27.19 -29.35
CA ASP A 52 40.14 27.62 -28.80
C ASP A 52 39.07 27.85 -29.87
N TRP A 53 37.81 27.74 -29.47
CA TRP A 53 36.67 28.01 -30.33
C TRP A 53 36.47 29.52 -30.54
N GLY A 54 36.12 29.90 -31.77
CA GLY A 54 35.68 31.24 -32.11
C GLY A 54 34.26 31.56 -31.61
N LYS A 55 33.78 32.75 -31.99
CA LYS A 55 32.45 33.26 -31.62
C LYS A 55 31.33 32.31 -32.09
N GLU A 56 30.30 32.15 -31.25
CA GLU A 56 29.06 31.45 -31.60
C GLU A 56 28.12 32.34 -32.44
N TYR A 57 27.46 31.72 -33.41
CA TYR A 57 26.46 32.35 -34.26
C TYR A 57 25.16 31.53 -34.22
N ASP A 58 24.05 32.15 -33.85
CA ASP A 58 22.73 31.52 -33.91
C ASP A 58 22.28 31.38 -35.38
N VAL A 59 22.08 30.14 -35.82
CA VAL A 59 21.63 29.78 -37.17
C VAL A 59 20.18 29.28 -37.18
N ALA A 60 19.45 29.35 -36.06
CA ALA A 60 18.09 28.78 -35.94
C ALA A 60 17.10 29.31 -36.99
N ALA A 61 17.21 30.59 -37.36
CA ALA A 61 16.33 31.26 -38.30
C ALA A 61 16.79 31.20 -39.77
N ARG A 62 17.95 30.58 -40.07
CA ARG A 62 18.47 30.43 -41.44
C ARG A 62 17.77 29.27 -42.14
N THR A 63 16.49 29.44 -42.51
CA THR A 63 15.61 28.36 -42.98
C THR A 63 16.07 27.64 -44.26
N THR A 64 17.02 28.21 -45.01
CA THR A 64 17.67 27.56 -46.16
C THR A 64 18.82 26.64 -45.79
N GLU A 65 19.40 26.80 -44.59
CA GLU A 65 20.56 26.05 -44.09
C GLU A 65 20.19 25.17 -42.88
N THR A 66 19.22 25.57 -42.06
CA THR A 66 18.86 24.91 -40.80
C THR A 66 17.49 24.26 -40.92
N THR A 67 17.41 22.98 -40.58
CA THR A 67 16.16 22.21 -40.51
C THR A 67 15.89 21.73 -39.09
N TRP A 68 14.62 21.83 -38.67
CA TRP A 68 14.16 21.41 -37.35
C TRP A 68 13.21 20.22 -37.44
N LYS A 69 13.34 19.26 -36.52
CA LYS A 69 12.47 18.08 -36.47
C LYS A 69 12.19 17.64 -35.04
N SER A 70 10.92 17.36 -34.74
CA SER A 70 10.53 16.68 -33.49
C SER A 70 10.61 15.17 -33.65
N GLU A 71 11.11 14.47 -32.64
CA GLU A 71 11.09 13.01 -32.61
C GLU A 71 9.67 12.44 -32.37
N ASP A 72 8.76 13.22 -31.75
CA ASP A 72 7.35 12.90 -31.59
C ASP A 72 6.48 14.17 -31.66
N GLU A 73 5.88 14.42 -32.83
CA GLU A 73 5.00 15.58 -33.07
C GLU A 73 3.66 15.54 -32.32
N THR A 74 3.32 14.41 -31.68
CA THR A 74 2.14 14.30 -30.83
C THR A 74 2.40 14.83 -29.41
N ILE A 75 3.65 14.83 -28.97
CA ILE A 75 4.10 15.40 -27.68
C ILE A 75 4.44 16.88 -27.85
N ALA A 76 5.30 17.24 -28.80
CA ALA A 76 5.59 18.63 -29.14
C ALA A 76 5.92 18.79 -30.64
N ALA A 77 5.43 19.86 -31.27
CA ALA A 77 5.70 20.15 -32.68
C ALA A 77 6.63 21.35 -32.81
N VAL A 78 7.55 21.32 -33.79
CA VAL A 78 8.50 22.41 -34.08
C VAL A 78 8.28 22.95 -35.48
N ASN A 79 8.39 24.27 -35.67
CA ASN A 79 8.29 24.90 -36.99
C ASN A 79 9.68 25.09 -37.64
N ALA A 80 9.70 25.61 -38.87
CA ALA A 80 10.94 25.80 -39.64
C ALA A 80 11.94 26.80 -39.02
N SER A 81 11.50 27.67 -38.10
CA SER A 81 12.34 28.65 -37.41
C SER A 81 12.77 28.19 -36.01
N GLY A 82 12.47 26.95 -35.60
CA GLY A 82 12.86 26.41 -34.29
C GLY A 82 11.92 26.74 -33.13
N GLN A 83 10.69 27.20 -33.40
CA GLN A 83 9.67 27.41 -32.37
C GLN A 83 8.93 26.11 -32.09
N VAL A 84 8.92 25.69 -30.82
CA VAL A 84 8.32 24.44 -30.35
C VAL A 84 7.02 24.73 -29.60
N GLN A 85 5.96 23.95 -29.86
CA GLN A 85 4.69 23.97 -29.13
C GLN A 85 4.43 22.62 -28.44
N GLY A 86 4.18 22.64 -27.14
CA GLY A 86 3.75 21.46 -26.39
C GLY A 86 2.30 21.09 -26.69
N LYS A 87 2.02 19.82 -27.02
CA LYS A 87 0.68 19.32 -27.36
C LYS A 87 0.14 18.32 -26.35
N LYS A 88 0.99 17.46 -25.80
CA LYS A 88 0.61 16.41 -24.85
C LYS A 88 1.71 16.19 -23.84
N ALA A 89 1.34 15.89 -22.59
CA ALA A 89 2.31 15.57 -21.55
C ALA A 89 3.25 14.43 -21.97
N GLY A 90 4.55 14.62 -21.76
CA GLY A 90 5.59 13.69 -22.17
C GLY A 90 6.92 14.40 -22.41
N LYS A 91 7.96 13.62 -22.68
CA LYS A 91 9.29 14.13 -23.03
C LYS A 91 9.59 13.83 -24.50
N VAL A 92 10.14 14.78 -25.22
CA VAL A 92 10.52 14.63 -26.64
C VAL A 92 11.78 15.43 -26.94
N LYS A 93 12.65 14.91 -27.81
CA LYS A 93 13.82 15.64 -28.30
C LYS A 93 13.50 16.36 -29.60
N ILE A 94 13.98 17.59 -29.72
CA ILE A 94 13.86 18.43 -30.91
C ILE A 94 15.26 18.60 -31.52
N ARG A 95 15.44 18.18 -32.77
CA ARG A 95 16.71 18.18 -33.49
C ARG A 95 16.84 19.40 -34.40
N ALA A 96 17.95 20.12 -34.27
CA ALA A 96 18.43 21.10 -35.25
C ALA A 96 19.49 20.44 -36.14
N THR A 97 19.36 20.57 -37.46
CA THR A 97 20.40 20.15 -38.42
C THR A 97 20.78 21.35 -39.28
N TRP A 98 22.02 21.80 -39.18
CA TRP A 98 22.57 22.86 -40.02
C TRP A 98 23.41 22.24 -41.13
N ASP A 99 23.08 22.59 -42.37
CA ASP A 99 23.71 22.15 -43.61
C ASP A 99 23.92 23.36 -44.52
N ASN A 100 25.16 23.80 -44.68
CA ASN A 100 25.51 24.97 -45.51
C ASN A 100 26.16 24.58 -46.85
N GLY A 101 26.13 23.30 -47.22
CA GLY A 101 26.77 22.75 -48.42
C GLY A 101 28.18 22.19 -48.19
N ASP A 102 28.95 22.78 -47.27
CA ASP A 102 30.31 22.31 -46.92
C ASP A 102 30.32 21.48 -45.63
N TYR A 103 29.45 21.83 -44.68
CA TYR A 103 29.33 21.20 -43.37
C TYR A 103 27.89 20.78 -43.09
N ARG A 104 27.73 19.60 -42.49
CA ARG A 104 26.43 19.11 -42.01
C ARG A 104 26.55 18.57 -40.59
N ILE A 105 26.00 19.30 -39.64
CA ILE A 105 26.06 18.98 -38.20
C ILE A 105 24.68 19.10 -37.56
N SER A 106 24.43 18.35 -36.49
CA SER A 106 23.14 18.37 -35.79
C SER A 106 23.29 18.17 -34.30
N ASP A 107 22.39 18.78 -33.53
CA ASP A 107 22.26 18.58 -32.09
C ASP A 107 20.78 18.58 -31.67
N THR A 108 20.48 18.18 -30.43
CA THR A 108 19.11 18.06 -29.91
C THR A 108 18.92 18.77 -28.57
N ALA A 109 17.77 19.44 -28.41
CA ALA A 109 17.28 19.90 -27.11
C ALA A 109 16.14 19.00 -26.61
N GLU A 110 16.12 18.65 -25.32
CA GLU A 110 15.02 17.93 -24.66
C GLU A 110 13.90 18.88 -24.21
N ILE A 111 12.68 18.57 -24.62
CA ILE A 111 11.46 19.28 -24.24
C ILE A 111 10.59 18.37 -23.37
N THR A 112 10.34 18.80 -22.14
CA THR A 112 9.38 18.15 -21.23
C THR A 112 8.06 18.93 -21.24
N VAL A 113 6.97 18.30 -21.67
CA VAL A 113 5.63 18.89 -21.65
C VAL A 113 4.88 18.43 -20.40
N THR A 114 4.36 19.37 -19.59
CA THR A 114 3.54 19.09 -18.38
C THR A 114 2.07 19.48 -18.58
N THR A 115 1.18 18.90 -17.77
CA THR A 115 -0.28 19.19 -17.75
C THR A 115 -0.70 19.97 -16.51
N ASP A 116 0.14 20.90 -16.05
CA ASP A 116 -0.21 21.74 -14.90
C ASP A 116 -1.41 22.64 -15.27
N PRO A 117 -2.53 22.60 -14.52
CA PRO A 117 -3.64 23.50 -14.76
C PRO A 117 -3.22 24.96 -14.49
N GLY A 118 -3.72 25.88 -15.30
CA GLY A 118 -3.39 27.31 -15.19
C GLY A 118 -3.40 28.04 -16.52
N LEU A 119 -3.08 29.34 -16.45
CA LEU A 119 -3.01 30.23 -17.61
C LEU A 119 -1.57 30.32 -18.15
N VAL A 120 -1.40 30.18 -19.45
CA VAL A 120 -0.14 30.37 -20.18
C VAL A 120 -0.29 31.56 -21.14
N ILE A 121 0.77 32.34 -21.31
CA ILE A 121 0.86 33.39 -22.33
C ILE A 121 1.91 32.98 -23.36
N ASN A 122 1.50 32.91 -24.61
CA ASN A 122 2.37 32.71 -25.75
C ASN A 122 2.60 34.06 -26.46
N LEU A 123 3.86 34.48 -26.52
CA LEU A 123 4.31 35.56 -27.39
C LEU A 123 4.77 34.98 -28.74
N PRO A 124 4.64 35.72 -29.85
CA PRO A 124 5.08 35.23 -31.15
C PRO A 124 6.61 35.04 -31.22
N GLN A 125 7.35 35.83 -30.44
CA GLN A 125 8.80 35.70 -30.24
C GLN A 125 9.19 36.33 -28.88
N PRO A 126 10.32 35.92 -28.27
CA PRO A 126 10.73 36.39 -26.94
C PRO A 126 11.34 37.80 -26.93
N ASP A 127 11.93 38.24 -28.04
CA ASP A 127 12.56 39.55 -28.21
C ASP A 127 12.05 40.23 -29.49
N PHE A 128 11.94 41.56 -29.47
CA PHE A 128 11.55 42.39 -30.60
C PHE A 128 12.62 43.44 -30.91
N CYS A 129 12.74 43.83 -32.18
CA CYS A 129 13.64 44.91 -32.58
C CYS A 129 12.91 46.26 -32.57
N THR A 130 13.62 47.36 -32.27
CA THR A 130 13.06 48.72 -32.39
C THR A 130 12.52 49.04 -33.78
N SER A 131 12.99 48.33 -34.81
CA SER A 131 12.56 48.42 -36.21
C SER A 131 11.29 47.60 -36.54
N ASP A 132 10.79 46.76 -35.63
CA ASP A 132 9.61 45.93 -35.87
C ASP A 132 8.33 46.80 -35.84
N SER A 133 7.81 47.15 -37.02
CA SER A 133 6.68 48.09 -37.15
C SER A 133 5.31 47.42 -37.26
N SER A 134 5.23 46.08 -37.32
CA SER A 134 3.97 45.35 -37.41
C SER A 134 3.39 45.06 -36.01
N PRO A 135 2.07 45.21 -35.80
CA PRO A 135 1.43 44.84 -34.54
C PRO A 135 1.60 43.35 -34.24
N GLN A 136 1.93 43.02 -32.99
CA GLN A 136 2.21 41.66 -32.55
C GLN A 136 1.02 41.10 -31.76
N GLN A 137 0.76 39.79 -31.83
CA GLN A 137 -0.40 39.18 -31.16
C GLN A 137 0.04 38.24 -30.05
N ALA A 138 -0.32 38.54 -28.80
CA ALA A 138 -0.20 37.59 -27.70
C ALA A 138 -1.42 36.66 -27.66
N GLU A 139 -1.21 35.42 -27.23
CA GLU A 139 -2.25 34.41 -27.07
C GLU A 139 -2.23 33.89 -25.62
N ALA A 140 -3.37 33.90 -24.95
CA ALA A 140 -3.52 33.23 -23.66
C ALA A 140 -4.13 31.84 -23.87
N VAL A 141 -3.59 30.81 -23.22
CA VAL A 141 -4.15 29.45 -23.23
C VAL A 141 -4.45 29.05 -21.79
N LEU A 142 -5.71 28.70 -21.51
CA LEU A 142 -6.14 28.22 -20.21
C LEU A 142 -6.25 26.70 -20.25
N THR A 143 -5.49 26.01 -19.40
CA THR A 143 -5.60 24.57 -19.18
C THR A 143 -6.33 24.31 -17.87
N LYS A 144 -7.45 23.59 -17.93
CA LYS A 144 -8.26 23.25 -16.76
C LYS A 144 -7.70 22.02 -16.02
N PRO A 145 -8.10 21.77 -14.76
CA PRO A 145 -7.69 20.60 -13.99
C PRO A 145 -8.01 19.24 -14.64
N ASP A 146 -8.98 19.19 -15.55
CA ASP A 146 -9.32 17.99 -16.34
C ASP A 146 -8.37 17.75 -17.53
N GLY A 147 -7.38 18.61 -17.73
CA GLY A 147 -6.40 18.54 -18.82
C GLY A 147 -6.86 19.13 -20.14
N THR A 148 -8.07 19.72 -20.22
CA THR A 148 -8.55 20.40 -21.43
C THR A 148 -7.97 21.81 -21.54
N SER A 149 -7.49 22.18 -22.75
CA SER A 149 -6.87 23.47 -23.02
C SER A 149 -7.71 24.32 -23.99
N TRP A 150 -7.84 25.60 -23.70
CA TRP A 150 -8.64 26.57 -24.46
C TRP A 150 -7.80 27.80 -24.82
N SER A 151 -7.73 28.16 -26.10
CA SER A 151 -7.11 29.42 -26.55
C SER A 151 -8.09 30.58 -26.37
N LEU A 152 -7.64 31.63 -25.69
CA LEU A 152 -8.41 32.80 -25.29
C LEU A 152 -7.77 34.06 -25.90
N GLN A 153 -8.12 34.38 -27.15
CA GLN A 153 -7.68 35.62 -27.78
C GLN A 153 -8.43 36.85 -27.26
N LYS A 154 -9.77 36.77 -27.19
CA LYS A 154 -10.63 37.78 -26.56
C LYS A 154 -11.73 37.08 -25.77
N HIS A 155 -11.83 37.37 -24.48
CA HIS A 155 -12.86 36.83 -23.59
C HIS A 155 -13.22 37.86 -22.52
N ASP A 156 -14.50 37.99 -22.17
CA ASP A 156 -14.98 39.03 -21.25
C ASP A 156 -14.41 38.90 -19.83
N LYS A 157 -13.95 37.69 -19.48
CA LYS A 157 -13.32 37.34 -18.20
C LYS A 157 -11.78 37.41 -18.21
N LEU A 158 -11.18 37.80 -19.34
CA LEU A 158 -9.73 37.94 -19.53
C LEU A 158 -9.33 39.41 -19.56
N THR A 159 -8.33 39.79 -18.76
CA THR A 159 -7.75 41.13 -18.76
C THR A 159 -6.26 41.09 -19.04
N TRP A 160 -5.77 42.04 -19.85
CA TRP A 160 -4.37 42.19 -20.22
C TRP A 160 -3.79 43.49 -19.66
N THR A 161 -2.56 43.47 -19.18
CA THR A 161 -1.85 44.65 -18.67
C THR A 161 -0.37 44.63 -19.03
N SER A 162 0.23 45.81 -19.23
CA SER A 162 1.69 45.97 -19.42
C SER A 162 2.25 46.79 -18.26
N SER A 163 3.34 46.32 -17.63
CA SER A 163 3.98 47.03 -16.52
C SER A 163 4.68 48.32 -16.92
N ASN A 164 5.07 48.45 -18.19
CA ASN A 164 5.59 49.68 -18.78
C ASN A 164 5.07 49.89 -20.23
N PRO A 165 3.90 50.55 -20.38
CA PRO A 165 3.30 50.83 -21.69
C PRO A 165 4.15 51.72 -22.62
N SER A 166 5.17 52.41 -22.08
CA SER A 166 6.09 53.24 -22.89
C SER A 166 7.10 52.44 -23.71
N ILE A 167 7.27 51.14 -23.41
CA ILE A 167 8.10 50.19 -24.16
C ILE A 167 7.21 49.33 -25.07
N ALA A 168 6.18 48.70 -24.51
CA ALA A 168 5.14 48.02 -25.29
C ALA A 168 3.79 48.10 -24.59
N ALA A 169 2.77 48.54 -25.34
CA ALA A 169 1.38 48.59 -24.88
C ALA A 169 0.61 47.36 -25.37
N ILE A 170 -0.33 46.84 -24.58
CA ILE A 170 -1.20 45.73 -24.95
C ILE A 170 -2.66 46.11 -24.75
N ASP A 171 -3.52 45.75 -25.71
CA ASP A 171 -4.97 45.97 -25.61
C ASP A 171 -5.74 44.75 -25.09
N GLN A 172 -7.05 44.88 -24.91
CA GLN A 172 -7.90 43.84 -24.35
C GLN A 172 -8.06 42.60 -25.25
N SER A 173 -7.66 42.69 -26.52
CA SER A 173 -7.60 41.55 -27.45
C SER A 173 -6.24 40.88 -27.50
N GLY A 174 -5.30 41.27 -26.64
CA GLY A 174 -3.94 40.73 -26.61
C GLY A 174 -3.02 41.30 -27.70
N LYS A 175 -3.43 42.37 -28.41
CA LYS A 175 -2.61 42.98 -29.46
C LYS A 175 -1.58 43.94 -28.84
N ILE A 176 -0.33 43.69 -29.16
CA ILE A 176 0.84 44.43 -28.66
C ILE A 176 1.26 45.47 -29.70
N THR A 177 1.46 46.70 -29.23
CA THR A 177 2.03 47.82 -29.98
C THR A 177 3.37 48.21 -29.36
N LEU A 178 4.45 47.98 -30.10
CA LEU A 178 5.81 48.37 -29.70
C LEU A 178 5.96 49.89 -29.80
N LYS A 179 6.66 50.48 -28.84
CA LYS A 179 7.10 51.88 -28.86
C LYS A 179 8.62 51.85 -28.97
N ALA A 180 9.21 52.76 -29.76
CA ALA A 180 10.61 52.73 -30.19
C ALA A 180 11.67 52.97 -29.07
N ALA A 181 11.39 52.51 -27.85
CA ALA A 181 12.24 52.57 -26.68
C ALA A 181 12.80 51.17 -26.36
N VAL A 182 14.12 51.07 -26.26
CA VAL A 182 14.83 49.84 -25.85
C VAL A 182 14.57 49.58 -24.36
N GLY A 183 14.24 48.34 -24.01
CA GLY A 183 14.02 47.94 -22.62
C GLY A 183 13.09 46.75 -22.47
N THR A 184 12.79 46.38 -21.23
CA THR A 184 11.92 45.24 -20.88
C THR A 184 10.62 45.71 -20.25
N THR A 185 9.50 45.08 -20.60
CA THR A 185 8.20 45.26 -19.92
C THR A 185 7.57 43.89 -19.63
N GLN A 186 6.71 43.81 -18.62
CA GLN A 186 5.98 42.60 -18.28
C GLN A 186 4.55 42.67 -18.81
N ILE A 187 4.17 41.70 -19.64
CA ILE A 187 2.80 41.51 -20.14
C ILE A 187 2.10 40.48 -19.24
N THR A 188 0.96 40.87 -18.67
CA THR A 188 0.20 40.06 -17.72
C THR A 188 -1.19 39.79 -18.25
N ALA A 189 -1.59 38.52 -18.26
CA ALA A 189 -2.95 38.05 -18.52
C ALA A 189 -3.56 37.56 -17.21
N HIS A 190 -4.79 37.97 -16.93
CA HIS A 190 -5.53 37.56 -15.74
C HIS A 190 -6.93 37.10 -16.16
N PHE A 191 -7.20 35.81 -16.00
CA PHE A 191 -8.49 35.19 -16.29
C PHE A 191 -9.21 34.91 -14.97
N LYS A 192 -10.37 35.54 -14.77
CA LYS A 192 -11.15 35.40 -13.54
C LYS A 192 -12.60 35.06 -13.83
N ASP A 193 -12.99 33.85 -13.44
CA ASP A 193 -14.36 33.34 -13.49
C ASP A 193 -14.81 32.85 -12.12
N ASP A 194 -15.48 33.74 -11.38
CA ASP A 194 -15.96 33.47 -10.02
C ASP A 194 -16.96 32.28 -9.97
N LEU A 195 -17.73 32.05 -11.05
CA LEU A 195 -18.72 30.96 -11.12
C LEU A 195 -18.07 29.59 -11.31
N GLN A 196 -16.92 29.54 -11.98
CA GLN A 196 -16.15 28.31 -12.17
C GLN A 196 -15.01 28.18 -11.13
N HIS A 197 -14.89 29.14 -10.20
CA HIS A 197 -13.81 29.23 -9.23
C HIS A 197 -12.41 29.23 -9.87
N LEU A 198 -12.28 29.87 -11.03
CA LEU A 198 -11.00 30.01 -11.74
C LEU A 198 -10.49 31.44 -11.58
N ASP A 199 -9.33 31.61 -10.97
CA ASP A 199 -8.67 32.92 -10.79
C ASP A 199 -7.18 32.76 -11.13
N GLU A 200 -6.88 32.73 -12.43
CA GLU A 200 -5.59 32.35 -12.97
C GLU A 200 -4.88 33.55 -13.58
N LYS A 201 -3.65 33.81 -13.15
CA LYS A 201 -2.85 34.96 -13.60
C LYS A 201 -1.46 34.52 -14.03
N LYS A 202 -1.04 35.00 -15.20
CA LYS A 202 0.30 34.74 -15.72
C LYS A 202 0.94 36.03 -16.21
N THR A 203 2.25 36.11 -16.07
CA THR A 203 3.06 37.23 -16.54
C THR A 203 4.24 36.72 -17.35
N VAL A 204 4.52 37.37 -18.47
CA VAL A 204 5.67 37.09 -19.34
C VAL A 204 6.45 38.39 -19.59
N THR A 205 7.76 38.29 -19.65
CA THR A 205 8.63 39.43 -19.97
C THR A 205 8.76 39.56 -21.49
N LEU A 206 8.57 40.79 -21.99
CA LEU A 206 8.79 41.18 -23.38
C LEU A 206 9.96 42.16 -23.42
N THR A 207 10.95 41.89 -24.29
CA THR A 207 12.13 42.75 -24.46
C THR A 207 12.13 43.40 -25.84
N VAL A 208 12.45 44.69 -25.90
CA VAL A 208 12.70 45.43 -27.14
C VAL A 208 14.18 45.81 -27.20
N LYS A 209 14.90 45.40 -28.25
CA LYS A 209 16.35 45.56 -28.45
C LYS A 209 16.62 46.41 -29.70
N ASP A 210 17.79 47.04 -29.78
CA ASP A 210 18.26 47.73 -30.99
C ASP A 210 19.01 46.74 -31.90
N CYS A 211 18.67 46.69 -33.19
CA CYS A 211 19.07 45.63 -34.12
C CYS A 211 19.80 46.11 -35.38
N GLY A 212 20.36 47.33 -35.40
CA GLY A 212 21.10 47.89 -36.56
C GLY A 212 22.62 47.65 -36.55
N SER A 213 23.18 47.27 -37.71
CA SER A 213 24.58 46.86 -37.99
C SER A 213 25.67 47.96 -37.94
N SER A 214 26.85 47.56 -37.44
CA SER A 214 28.25 47.98 -37.75
C SER A 214 28.57 49.38 -38.32
N GLY A 215 29.40 50.14 -37.59
CA GLY A 215 30.20 51.25 -38.14
C GLY A 215 31.01 52.00 -37.06
N GLY A 216 32.34 52.00 -37.16
CA GLY A 216 33.25 52.66 -36.21
C GLY A 216 33.36 54.17 -36.37
N GLY A 217 33.78 54.86 -35.30
CA GLY A 217 34.13 56.28 -35.29
C GLY A 217 34.48 56.81 -33.89
N ASN A 218 35.68 57.38 -33.75
CA ASN A 218 36.36 57.88 -32.54
C ASN A 218 35.69 59.16 -31.93
N PRO A 219 36.05 59.60 -30.70
CA PRO A 219 35.25 60.48 -29.84
C PRO A 219 35.44 61.98 -30.12
N GLY A 220 34.33 62.74 -30.06
CA GLY A 220 34.30 64.19 -30.12
C GLY A 220 33.93 64.80 -28.76
N THR A 221 34.86 65.60 -28.23
CA THR A 221 34.74 66.41 -27.01
C THR A 221 33.69 67.52 -27.14
N GLY A 222 32.86 67.73 -26.12
CA GLY A 222 31.91 68.84 -26.03
C GLY A 222 31.66 69.28 -24.59
N ASN A 223 32.29 70.38 -24.22
CA ASN A 223 32.28 71.05 -22.92
C ASN A 223 30.88 71.62 -22.57
N PRO A 224 30.34 71.48 -21.34
CA PRO A 224 29.15 72.21 -20.90
C PRO A 224 29.54 73.56 -20.28
N GLN A 225 29.07 74.65 -20.88
CA GLN A 225 29.13 75.99 -20.30
C GLN A 225 27.94 76.20 -19.34
N PRO A 226 28.17 76.59 -18.07
CA PRO A 226 27.13 77.06 -17.16
C PRO A 226 26.93 78.57 -17.28
N PRO A 227 25.74 79.11 -16.96
CA PRO A 227 25.64 80.50 -16.57
C PRO A 227 24.87 80.71 -15.26
N GLY A 228 25.47 81.55 -14.41
CA GLY A 228 24.72 82.50 -13.60
C GLY A 228 24.83 82.33 -12.09
N GLY A 229 25.62 83.20 -11.43
CA GLY A 229 25.56 83.37 -9.98
C GLY A 229 26.77 84.09 -9.39
N THR A 230 26.80 85.41 -9.53
CA THR A 230 27.77 86.36 -8.96
C THR A 230 27.88 86.26 -7.43
N ASN A 231 29.06 85.92 -6.91
CA ASN A 231 29.70 86.45 -5.70
C ASN A 231 31.16 85.95 -5.71
N GLY A 232 32.15 86.82 -5.47
CA GLY A 232 33.58 86.54 -5.71
C GLY A 232 34.24 85.41 -4.90
N CYS A 233 33.50 84.61 -4.14
CA CYS A 233 33.98 83.42 -3.46
C CYS A 233 33.48 82.15 -4.17
N SER A 234 34.40 81.28 -4.60
CA SER A 234 34.05 80.02 -5.27
C SER A 234 34.42 78.82 -4.39
N PRO A 235 33.44 78.04 -3.91
CA PRO A 235 33.71 76.79 -3.21
C PRO A 235 34.01 75.66 -4.20
N VAL A 236 35.06 74.87 -3.93
CA VAL A 236 35.41 73.65 -4.68
C VAL A 236 35.33 72.45 -3.74
N ILE A 237 34.48 71.48 -4.06
CA ILE A 237 34.42 70.20 -3.33
C ILE A 237 35.61 69.36 -3.81
N ASN A 238 36.57 69.08 -2.92
CA ASN A 238 37.71 68.24 -3.27
C ASN A 238 37.25 66.77 -3.42
N PRO A 239 37.99 65.95 -4.21
CA PRO A 239 37.69 64.53 -4.34
C PRO A 239 37.56 63.83 -2.96
N PRO A 240 36.46 63.10 -2.73
CA PRO A 240 36.24 62.42 -1.46
C PRO A 240 37.20 61.24 -1.27
N ALA A 241 37.54 60.96 0.00
CA ALA A 241 38.25 59.76 0.42
C ALA A 241 37.28 58.78 1.10
N LYS A 242 37.48 57.48 0.85
CA LYS A 242 36.74 56.42 1.57
C LYS A 242 37.41 56.17 2.92
N GLY A 243 36.67 56.37 4.00
CA GLY A 243 37.08 56.14 5.38
C GLY A 243 36.62 54.77 5.90
N ALA A 244 36.28 54.70 7.19
CA ALA A 244 35.85 53.47 7.85
C ALA A 244 34.53 52.92 7.26
N SER A 245 34.42 51.60 7.21
CA SER A 245 33.19 50.90 6.79
C SER A 245 32.54 50.15 7.96
N GLN A 246 31.22 50.24 8.07
CA GLN A 246 30.39 49.44 8.97
C GLN A 246 29.70 48.33 8.17
N ASN A 247 30.02 47.08 8.51
CA ASN A 247 29.42 45.90 7.89
C ASN A 247 28.44 45.24 8.87
N GLY A 248 27.29 44.80 8.37
CA GLY A 248 26.37 43.93 9.09
C GLY A 248 26.04 42.72 8.22
N THR A 249 25.95 41.54 8.82
CA THR A 249 25.60 40.31 8.08
C THR A 249 24.92 39.29 8.98
N SER A 250 23.81 38.74 8.48
CA SER A 250 23.07 37.62 9.04
C SER A 250 22.52 36.80 7.88
N MET A 251 23.41 36.02 7.25
CA MET A 251 23.13 35.25 6.03
C MET A 251 22.96 33.75 6.26
N ASN A 252 23.14 33.28 7.50
CA ASN A 252 22.82 31.90 7.86
C ASN A 252 21.37 31.83 8.38
N PRO A 253 20.45 31.13 7.71
CA PRO A 253 19.04 31.06 8.11
C PRO A 253 18.78 30.32 9.42
N GLN A 254 19.80 29.67 10.00
CA GLN A 254 19.68 28.80 11.18
C GLN A 254 18.55 27.80 11.01
N ALA A 255 18.44 27.27 9.80
CA ALA A 255 17.31 26.48 9.37
C ALA A 255 17.36 25.08 9.98
N SER A 256 16.20 24.60 10.41
CA SER A 256 16.01 23.23 10.92
C SER A 256 14.65 22.71 10.50
N GLY A 257 14.49 21.40 10.34
CA GLY A 257 13.22 20.83 9.93
C GLY A 257 13.01 19.40 10.41
N MET A 258 11.77 18.93 10.30
CA MET A 258 11.36 17.58 10.64
C MET A 258 10.24 17.10 9.71
N LEU A 259 10.20 15.79 9.48
CA LEU A 259 9.14 15.09 8.76
C LEU A 259 8.66 13.93 9.63
N ARG A 260 7.52 14.04 10.29
CA ARG A 260 7.06 13.08 11.32
C ARG A 260 5.63 12.60 11.06
N ALA A 261 5.20 11.58 11.80
CA ALA A 261 3.84 11.05 11.71
C ALA A 261 2.84 12.14 12.07
N ASP A 262 1.67 12.13 11.44
CA ASP A 262 0.69 13.21 11.58
C ASP A 262 0.30 13.52 13.05
N LYS A 263 -0.31 14.70 13.27
CA LYS A 263 -0.61 15.32 14.57
C LYS A 263 0.64 15.68 15.38
N ARG A 264 1.27 16.79 15.01
CA ARG A 264 2.43 17.37 15.71
C ARG A 264 2.24 17.40 17.23
N GLY A 265 3.14 16.71 17.97
CA GLY A 265 3.11 16.59 19.43
C GLY A 265 2.24 15.46 19.99
N ALA A 266 1.56 14.70 19.13
CA ALA A 266 0.77 13.51 19.47
C ALA A 266 0.95 12.41 18.40
N GLU A 267 2.18 12.23 17.93
CA GLU A 267 2.54 11.30 16.87
C GLU A 267 2.18 9.86 17.27
N THR A 268 1.31 9.21 16.49
CA THR A 268 0.91 7.81 16.75
C THR A 268 2.00 6.82 16.38
N PHE A 269 2.86 7.18 15.43
CA PHE A 269 3.94 6.35 14.91
C PHE A 269 5.29 7.03 15.09
N ASN A 270 6.31 6.26 15.43
CA ASN A 270 7.68 6.71 15.35
C ASN A 270 8.22 6.48 13.93
N VAL A 271 8.24 7.53 13.10
CA VAL A 271 8.68 7.45 11.70
C VAL A 271 10.12 6.95 11.52
N LEU A 272 10.97 7.04 12.55
CA LEU A 272 12.32 6.47 12.50
C LEU A 272 12.27 4.93 12.47
N GLU A 273 11.34 4.34 13.20
CA GLU A 273 11.22 2.89 13.40
C GLU A 273 10.22 2.23 12.44
N GLY A 274 9.17 2.97 12.06
CA GLY A 274 8.15 2.52 11.12
C GLY A 274 6.91 3.42 11.10
N ILE A 275 6.40 3.71 9.91
CA ILE A 275 5.06 4.24 9.68
C ILE A 275 4.40 3.49 8.50
N PRO A 276 3.15 3.02 8.64
CA PRO A 276 2.44 2.35 7.57
C PRO A 276 2.11 3.26 6.38
N THR A 277 1.91 2.65 5.21
CA THR A 277 1.14 3.29 4.14
C THR A 277 -0.28 3.60 4.61
N SER A 278 -0.96 4.55 3.95
CA SER A 278 -2.28 5.06 4.38
C SER A 278 -2.30 5.80 5.73
N GLU A 279 -1.13 6.03 6.33
CA GLU A 279 -0.93 7.03 7.38
C GLU A 279 -0.34 8.30 6.79
N SER A 280 -0.51 9.42 7.50
CA SER A 280 -0.06 10.74 7.02
C SER A 280 1.20 11.21 7.74
N LEU A 281 1.94 12.08 7.06
CA LEU A 281 3.07 12.81 7.61
C LEU A 281 2.73 14.30 7.74
N TYR A 282 3.42 14.97 8.65
CA TYR A 282 3.55 16.42 8.65
C TYR A 282 5.01 16.83 8.42
N ALA A 283 5.21 17.92 7.69
CA ALA A 283 6.50 18.57 7.48
C ALA A 283 6.51 19.90 8.22
N ASN A 284 7.56 20.18 8.97
CA ASN A 284 7.72 21.46 9.67
C ASN A 284 9.15 21.97 9.50
N ALA A 285 9.31 23.22 9.07
CA ALA A 285 10.60 23.90 9.00
C ALA A 285 10.60 25.19 9.82
N PHE A 286 11.79 25.54 10.33
CA PHE A 286 12.04 26.74 11.12
C PHE A 286 13.23 27.47 10.53
N SER A 287 13.17 28.80 10.48
CA SER A 287 14.29 29.65 10.04
C SER A 287 14.14 31.07 10.60
N LEU A 288 15.08 31.95 10.25
CA LEU A 288 15.03 33.38 10.59
C LEU A 288 14.04 34.15 9.70
N GLN A 289 13.40 35.16 10.30
CA GLN A 289 12.36 35.99 9.66
C GLN A 289 12.86 36.84 8.48
N TYR A 290 14.15 37.16 8.44
CA TYR A 290 14.83 37.75 7.29
C TYR A 290 16.33 37.46 7.38
N LEU A 291 17.03 37.59 6.27
CA LEU A 291 18.49 37.60 6.19
C LEU A 291 18.93 38.96 5.68
N PHE A 292 20.13 39.39 6.05
CA PHE A 292 20.66 40.64 5.52
C PHE A 292 22.17 40.61 5.38
N GLN A 293 22.67 41.41 4.45
CA GLN A 293 24.06 41.85 4.44
C GLN A 293 24.13 43.29 3.95
N ASN A 294 24.91 44.11 4.63
CA ASN A 294 25.04 45.53 4.32
C ASN A 294 26.48 46.02 4.53
N LYS A 295 26.84 47.04 3.76
CA LYS A 295 28.10 47.78 3.88
C LYS A 295 27.81 49.28 3.79
N PHE A 296 28.05 49.98 4.89
CA PHE A 296 27.97 51.43 4.95
C PHE A 296 29.40 51.98 5.02
N THR A 297 29.73 52.94 4.16
CA THR A 297 31.07 53.50 4.08
C THR A 297 31.03 54.97 4.42
N ASN A 298 31.88 55.39 5.36
CA ASN A 298 32.08 56.79 5.68
C ASN A 298 32.89 57.44 4.57
N ILE A 299 32.37 58.50 3.97
CA ILE A 299 33.01 59.30 2.95
C ILE A 299 33.39 60.64 3.59
N THR A 300 34.68 60.96 3.55
CA THR A 300 35.20 62.20 4.13
C THR A 300 35.97 62.99 3.09
N GLY A 301 36.02 64.31 3.26
CA GLY A 301 36.77 65.19 2.38
C GLY A 301 36.77 66.63 2.88
N GLU A 302 37.26 67.54 2.06
CA GLU A 302 37.30 68.97 2.36
C GLU A 302 36.65 69.77 1.22
N VAL A 303 35.93 70.83 1.56
CA VAL A 303 35.59 71.89 0.61
C VAL A 303 36.60 73.02 0.78
N THR A 304 37.24 73.41 -0.32
CA THR A 304 38.18 74.53 -0.38
C THR A 304 37.43 75.79 -0.81
N TYR A 305 37.50 76.84 0.01
CA TYR A 305 36.91 78.15 -0.27
C TYR A 305 38.03 79.13 -0.55
N ASN A 306 37.96 79.78 -1.71
CA ASN A 306 38.83 80.88 -2.07
C ASN A 306 38.11 82.19 -1.76
N VAL A 307 38.35 82.75 -0.57
CA VAL A 307 37.64 83.94 -0.07
C VAL A 307 38.47 85.20 -0.38
N PRO A 308 38.01 86.10 -1.27
CA PRO A 308 38.66 87.38 -1.43
C PRO A 308 38.34 88.27 -0.22
N VAL A 309 39.37 88.68 0.51
CA VAL A 309 39.27 89.63 1.62
C VAL A 309 39.90 90.95 1.18
N THR A 310 39.14 92.04 1.27
CA THR A 310 39.56 93.38 0.87
C THR A 310 39.70 94.30 2.08
N LYS A 311 40.79 95.06 2.15
CA LYS A 311 40.96 96.15 3.13
C LYS A 311 41.51 97.38 2.42
N THR A 312 40.95 98.55 2.72
CA THR A 312 41.40 99.83 2.13
C THR A 312 42.29 100.57 3.12
N TYR A 313 43.55 100.81 2.75
CA TYR A 313 44.51 101.56 3.54
C TYR A 313 44.52 103.02 3.11
N VAL A 314 44.50 103.94 4.06
CA VAL A 314 44.57 105.39 3.79
C VAL A 314 45.70 106.03 4.61
N TRP A 315 46.57 106.78 3.94
CA TRP A 315 47.68 107.50 4.58
C TRP A 315 47.98 108.83 3.85
N THR A 316 48.69 109.73 4.52
CA THR A 316 49.07 111.04 3.96
C THR A 316 50.58 111.12 3.76
N VAL A 317 51.01 111.67 2.62
CA VAL A 317 52.44 111.88 2.33
C VAL A 317 52.80 113.35 2.63
N PRO A 318 53.83 113.63 3.46
CA PRO A 318 54.26 115.00 3.73
C PRO A 318 54.91 115.66 2.50
N VAL A 319 54.49 116.89 2.18
CA VAL A 319 55.12 117.73 1.14
C VAL A 319 55.74 118.97 1.82
N PRO A 320 56.95 119.43 1.44
CA PRO A 320 57.57 120.60 2.06
C PRO A 320 56.72 121.88 1.84
N PRO A 321 56.66 122.83 2.81
CA PRO A 321 55.75 123.97 2.72
C PRO A 321 56.03 124.91 1.54
N PRO A 322 54.99 125.48 0.89
CA PRO A 322 53.57 125.43 1.26
C PRO A 322 52.82 124.36 0.45
N GLY A 323 52.60 123.17 0.99
CA GLY A 323 51.87 122.09 0.34
C GLY A 323 50.81 121.45 1.25
N ILE A 324 49.61 121.19 0.70
CA ILE A 324 48.51 120.47 1.38
C ILE A 324 48.86 118.97 1.37
N PRO A 325 48.72 118.22 2.48
CA PRO A 325 48.95 116.78 2.51
C PRO A 325 48.04 116.05 1.51
N ILE A 326 48.62 115.21 0.64
CA ILE A 326 47.86 114.42 -0.34
C ILE A 326 47.40 113.12 0.33
N PRO A 327 46.08 112.83 0.37
CA PRO A 327 45.59 111.53 0.81
C PRO A 327 45.87 110.48 -0.27
N MET A 328 46.57 109.42 0.10
CA MET A 328 46.74 108.22 -0.70
C MET A 328 45.81 107.14 -0.14
N SER A 329 45.14 106.41 -1.04
CA SER A 329 44.39 105.22 -0.68
C SER A 329 44.83 104.04 -1.56
N GLN A 330 44.93 102.86 -0.94
CA GLN A 330 45.19 101.62 -1.65
C GLN A 330 44.31 100.51 -1.08
N THR A 331 43.50 99.90 -1.93
CA THR A 331 42.75 98.69 -1.57
C THR A 331 43.60 97.48 -1.89
N VAL A 332 43.90 96.69 -0.87
CA VAL A 332 44.57 95.40 -1.02
C VAL A 332 43.51 94.31 -0.95
N THR A 333 43.48 93.45 -1.97
CA THR A 333 42.67 92.24 -1.99
C THR A 333 43.60 91.05 -1.89
N GLN A 334 43.43 90.20 -0.87
CA GLN A 334 44.12 88.92 -0.78
C GLN A 334 43.09 87.80 -0.76
N THR A 335 43.31 86.78 -1.59
CA THR A 335 42.47 85.57 -1.60
C THR A 335 42.99 84.60 -0.56
N MET A 336 42.21 84.41 0.49
CA MET A 336 42.55 83.52 1.59
C MET A 336 41.89 82.15 1.37
N THR A 337 42.65 81.09 1.62
CA THR A 337 42.15 79.72 1.50
C THR A 337 41.56 79.29 2.83
N VAL A 338 40.28 78.92 2.82
CA VAL A 338 39.60 78.34 3.98
C VAL A 338 39.17 76.92 3.63
N LYS A 339 39.52 75.95 4.47
CA LYS A 339 39.12 74.56 4.31
C LYS A 339 38.05 74.21 5.34
N ARG A 340 36.99 73.53 4.89
CA ARG A 340 35.96 72.98 5.76
C ARG A 340 35.83 71.48 5.51
N PRO A 341 35.98 70.63 6.53
CA PRO A 341 35.77 69.20 6.36
C PRO A 341 34.31 68.90 6.09
N TYR A 342 34.06 67.77 5.42
CA TYR A 342 32.75 67.14 5.35
C TYR A 342 32.88 65.63 5.64
N GLY A 343 31.85 65.04 6.22
CA GLY A 343 31.74 63.59 6.45
C GLY A 343 30.30 63.11 6.34
N TYR A 344 30.05 62.07 5.57
CA TYR A 344 28.73 61.44 5.44
C TYR A 344 28.87 59.95 5.17
N TRP A 345 27.79 59.20 5.40
CA TRP A 345 27.72 57.77 5.18
C TRP A 345 26.94 57.46 3.92
N GLN A 346 27.53 56.60 3.09
CA GLN A 346 26.96 56.11 1.85
C GLN A 346 26.71 54.61 1.95
N ILE A 347 25.65 54.13 1.33
CA ILE A 347 25.32 52.71 1.22
C ILE A 347 26.08 52.12 0.03
N ASP A 348 27.13 51.34 0.31
CA ASP A 348 27.88 50.62 -0.72
C ASP A 348 27.17 49.32 -1.13
N ASN A 349 26.52 48.65 -0.18
CA ASN A 349 25.68 47.48 -0.42
C ASN A 349 24.56 47.39 0.62
N LEU A 350 23.36 47.02 0.20
CA LEU A 350 22.24 46.68 1.07
C LEU A 350 21.41 45.57 0.45
N GLU A 351 21.42 44.41 1.10
CA GLU A 351 20.61 43.25 0.73
C GLU A 351 19.83 42.77 1.93
N ILE A 352 18.52 42.60 1.78
CA ILE A 352 17.66 42.02 2.80
C ILE A 352 16.71 41.04 2.12
N TYR A 353 16.63 39.83 2.64
CA TYR A 353 15.89 38.73 2.05
C TYR A 353 14.74 38.29 2.97
N ARG A 354 13.61 37.91 2.37
CA ARG A 354 12.48 37.28 3.06
C ARG A 354 12.41 35.78 2.76
N PRO A 355 12.05 34.92 3.71
CA PRO A 355 11.76 33.52 3.45
C PRO A 355 10.48 33.42 2.59
N GLN A 356 10.53 32.63 1.51
CA GLN A 356 9.43 32.47 0.56
C GLN A 356 8.76 31.12 0.71
N LYS A 357 9.53 30.04 0.57
CA LYS A 357 9.03 28.67 0.53
C LYS A 357 10.07 27.67 1.02
N VAL A 358 9.59 26.52 1.48
CA VAL A 358 10.42 25.36 1.82
C VAL A 358 9.92 24.14 1.04
N GLN A 359 10.85 23.40 0.43
CA GLN A 359 10.55 22.14 -0.26
C GLN A 359 11.19 20.98 0.51
N PHE A 360 10.39 19.99 0.92
CA PHE A 360 10.86 18.72 1.52
C PHE A 360 10.83 17.62 0.47
N SER A 361 11.81 16.72 0.49
CA SER A 361 11.86 15.53 -0.36
C SER A 361 12.14 14.27 0.48
N ASN A 362 11.37 13.21 0.25
CA ASN A 362 11.52 11.90 0.91
C ASN A 362 10.77 10.83 0.10
N TYR A 363 11.24 9.58 0.14
CA TYR A 363 10.54 8.41 -0.44
C TYR A 363 9.06 8.30 -0.03
N ALA A 364 8.74 8.52 1.24
CA ALA A 364 7.39 8.45 1.79
C ALA A 364 6.44 9.50 1.20
N LEU A 365 6.98 10.55 0.57
CA LEU A 365 6.23 11.56 -0.17
C LEU A 365 6.02 11.18 -1.65
N GLY A 366 6.29 9.93 -2.04
CA GLY A 366 6.14 9.45 -3.42
C GLY A 366 4.74 9.66 -4.02
N GLY A 367 3.70 9.66 -3.19
CA GLY A 367 2.33 10.03 -3.62
C GLY A 367 2.17 11.47 -4.10
N TYR A 368 3.14 12.34 -3.81
CA TYR A 368 3.24 13.74 -4.21
C TYR A 368 4.40 13.98 -5.19
N GLY A 369 4.89 12.92 -5.88
CA GLY A 369 6.06 13.02 -6.75
C GLY A 369 7.40 13.05 -6.00
N GLY A 370 7.42 12.63 -4.73
CA GLY A 370 8.63 12.53 -3.91
C GLY A 370 9.02 13.81 -3.17
N SER A 371 8.29 14.91 -3.39
CA SER A 371 8.53 16.17 -2.68
C SER A 371 7.24 16.94 -2.39
N VAL A 372 7.27 17.80 -1.38
CA VAL A 372 6.18 18.72 -1.04
C VAL A 372 6.74 20.12 -0.81
N THR A 373 6.03 21.14 -1.28
CA THR A 373 6.43 22.55 -1.13
C THR A 373 5.44 23.27 -0.22
N MET A 374 5.95 24.13 0.67
CA MET A 374 5.18 24.93 1.59
C MET A 374 5.60 26.39 1.48
N ASP A 375 4.66 27.28 1.16
CA ASP A 375 4.88 28.73 1.20
C ASP A 375 4.78 29.27 2.63
N ALA A 376 5.43 30.40 2.87
CA ALA A 376 5.43 31.06 4.17
C ALA A 376 4.01 31.55 4.52
N LYS A 377 3.42 31.00 5.58
CA LYS A 377 2.11 31.40 6.12
C LYS A 377 2.26 32.30 7.34
N ASN A 378 1.28 33.18 7.56
CA ASN A 378 1.21 34.06 8.73
C ASN A 378 2.50 34.86 8.99
N TYR A 379 3.18 35.25 7.91
CA TYR A 379 4.45 35.96 7.94
C TYR A 379 4.30 37.33 7.27
N THR A 380 4.80 38.37 7.93
CA THR A 380 4.84 39.73 7.41
C THR A 380 6.29 40.09 7.08
N PRO A 381 6.62 40.37 5.81
CA PRO A 381 7.98 40.72 5.43
C PRO A 381 8.40 42.10 5.98
N PRO A 382 9.68 42.30 6.28
CA PRO A 382 10.20 43.62 6.59
C PRO A 382 9.94 44.61 5.46
N VAL A 383 9.72 45.87 5.83
CA VAL A 383 9.55 46.98 4.89
C VAL A 383 10.82 47.82 4.89
N ILE A 384 11.33 48.09 3.69
CA ILE A 384 12.59 48.80 3.47
C ILE A 384 12.31 49.99 2.57
N THR A 385 12.72 51.17 3.04
CA THR A 385 12.78 52.37 2.22
C THR A 385 14.23 52.84 2.23
N SER A 386 14.86 52.86 1.08
CA SER A 386 16.25 53.26 0.94
C SER A 386 16.44 54.23 -0.23
N SER A 387 17.47 55.06 -0.14
CA SER A 387 17.90 55.95 -1.22
C SER A 387 19.41 56.05 -1.20
N ASN A 388 20.03 55.96 -2.39
CA ASN A 388 21.47 56.01 -2.57
C ASN A 388 21.81 57.10 -3.57
N LYS A 389 22.84 57.90 -3.26
CA LYS A 389 23.40 58.88 -4.20
C LYS A 389 24.90 58.59 -4.34
N ASP A 390 25.36 58.40 -5.58
CA ASP A 390 26.78 58.12 -5.83
C ASP A 390 27.64 59.39 -5.92
N ASP A 391 27.03 60.53 -6.25
CA ASP A 391 27.75 61.80 -6.42
C ASP A 391 27.90 62.53 -5.08
N VAL A 392 29.15 62.91 -4.76
CA VAL A 392 29.49 63.74 -3.59
C VAL A 392 28.73 65.06 -3.57
N SER A 393 28.42 65.63 -4.75
CA SER A 393 27.68 66.90 -4.86
C SER A 393 26.21 66.79 -4.41
N ALA A 394 25.68 65.58 -4.33
CA ALA A 394 24.33 65.28 -3.85
C ALA A 394 24.27 65.13 -2.32
N HIS A 395 25.42 64.89 -1.67
CA HIS A 395 25.56 64.79 -0.22
C HIS A 395 26.10 66.05 0.44
N VAL A 396 26.97 66.79 -0.26
CA VAL A 396 27.68 67.94 0.29
C VAL A 396 27.22 69.20 -0.44
N LYS A 397 26.60 70.12 0.30
CA LYS A 397 26.32 71.48 -0.14
C LYS A 397 27.30 72.43 0.57
N PRO A 398 28.22 73.07 -0.18
CA PRO A 398 29.09 74.09 0.39
C PRO A 398 28.30 75.17 1.12
N SER A 399 28.86 75.69 2.21
CA SER A 399 28.35 76.87 2.89
C SER A 399 28.31 78.06 1.93
N ASN A 400 27.33 78.94 2.10
CA ASN A 400 27.33 80.19 1.36
C ASN A 400 28.59 80.98 1.72
N CYS A 401 29.32 81.42 0.71
CA CYS A 401 30.54 82.19 0.89
C CYS A 401 30.45 83.50 0.11
N ASN A 402 30.85 84.59 0.77
CA ASN A 402 30.87 85.94 0.19
C ASN A 402 32.26 86.56 0.39
N SER A 403 32.60 87.56 -0.44
CA SER A 403 33.79 88.38 -0.22
C SER A 403 33.70 89.14 1.11
N VAL A 404 34.80 89.23 1.86
CA VAL A 404 34.84 89.91 3.16
C VAL A 404 35.51 91.26 3.01
N ASN A 405 34.85 92.34 3.46
CA ASN A 405 35.44 93.67 3.49
C ASN A 405 35.75 94.07 4.94
N LEU A 406 37.04 94.27 5.24
CA LEU A 406 37.54 94.65 6.56
C LEU A 406 37.44 96.15 6.85
N GLY A 407 36.92 96.94 5.90
CA GLY A 407 36.78 98.39 6.01
C GLY A 407 38.08 99.14 5.75
N THR A 408 38.18 100.35 6.32
CA THR A 408 39.30 101.28 6.14
C THR A 408 40.25 101.28 7.35
N GLY A 409 41.55 101.10 7.11
CA GLY A 409 42.62 101.18 8.12
C GLY A 409 43.56 102.36 7.87
N GLY A 410 44.16 102.91 8.93
CA GLY A 410 45.13 104.02 8.83
C GLY A 410 46.58 103.54 8.68
N GLY A 411 47.35 104.16 7.78
CA GLY A 411 48.76 103.84 7.48
C GLY A 411 48.97 103.13 6.13
N PRO A 412 50.22 103.05 5.61
CA PRO A 412 50.52 102.31 4.38
C PRO A 412 50.34 100.79 4.56
N PRO A 413 50.14 100.00 3.48
CA PRO A 413 49.87 98.57 3.59
C PRO A 413 50.99 97.80 4.31
N MET A 414 50.63 97.00 5.31
CA MET A 414 51.54 96.11 6.06
C MET A 414 51.19 94.63 5.78
N ASN A 415 52.10 93.70 6.05
CA ASN A 415 51.83 92.26 5.91
C ASN A 415 50.90 91.78 7.05
N GLU A 416 49.59 91.80 6.80
CA GLU A 416 48.54 91.45 7.77
C GLU A 416 47.85 90.11 7.43
N THR A 417 48.56 89.15 6.84
CA THR A 417 47.96 87.86 6.40
C THR A 417 47.17 87.15 7.51
N GLY A 418 47.58 87.24 8.78
CA GLY A 418 46.83 86.66 9.91
C GLY A 418 45.45 87.29 10.14
N LEU A 419 45.31 88.62 9.92
CA LEU A 419 44.04 89.34 10.03
C LEU A 419 43.10 88.97 8.86
N PHE A 420 43.64 88.90 7.64
CA PHE A 420 42.89 88.50 6.45
C PHE A 420 42.43 87.04 6.55
N GLN A 421 43.28 86.14 7.08
CA GLN A 421 42.93 84.73 7.32
C GLN A 421 41.80 84.60 8.36
N ALA A 422 41.90 85.27 9.51
CA ALA A 422 40.87 85.21 10.55
C ALA A 422 39.50 85.72 10.06
N ALA A 423 39.49 86.76 9.20
CA ALA A 423 38.28 87.31 8.60
C ALA A 423 37.65 86.37 7.57
N ALA A 424 38.47 85.70 6.75
CA ALA A 424 38.00 84.67 5.83
C ALA A 424 37.44 83.45 6.58
N GLU A 425 38.10 83.03 7.67
CA GLU A 425 37.64 81.91 8.51
C GLU A 425 36.31 82.21 9.21
N ALA A 426 36.08 83.44 9.67
CA ALA A 426 34.82 83.84 10.28
C ALA A 426 33.65 83.91 9.27
N ALA A 427 33.93 84.12 7.98
CA ALA A 427 32.92 84.31 6.94
C ALA A 427 32.40 83.02 6.30
N VAL A 428 33.11 81.90 6.47
CA VAL A 428 32.74 80.60 5.90
C VAL A 428 32.22 79.68 7.01
N GLY A 429 30.91 79.40 6.97
CA GLY A 429 30.26 78.46 7.87
C GLY A 429 30.63 77.00 7.60
N ALA A 430 30.01 76.09 8.35
CA ALA A 430 30.15 74.65 8.09
C ALA A 430 29.49 74.26 6.75
N ASN A 431 30.02 73.22 6.10
CA ASN A 431 29.36 72.58 4.96
C ASN A 431 28.09 71.88 5.43
N LYS A 432 27.05 71.90 4.61
CA LYS A 432 25.83 71.13 4.83
C LYS A 432 26.00 69.75 4.23
N VAL A 433 25.85 68.70 5.04
CA VAL A 433 26.05 67.31 4.65
C VAL A 433 24.81 66.47 4.96
N SER A 434 24.54 65.45 4.16
CA SER A 434 23.46 64.48 4.40
C SER A 434 23.94 63.07 4.08
N ASN A 435 23.55 62.07 4.88
CA ASN A 435 23.78 60.67 4.53
C ASN A 435 22.85 60.23 3.38
N ASP A 436 23.04 59.00 2.93
CA ASP A 436 21.97 58.23 2.30
C ASP A 436 20.80 57.97 3.27
N LEU A 437 19.67 57.49 2.75
CA LEU A 437 18.49 57.16 3.55
C LEU A 437 18.36 55.64 3.69
N LEU A 438 18.15 55.18 4.92
CA LEU A 438 17.70 53.81 5.20
C LEU A 438 16.68 53.83 6.33
N VAL A 439 15.45 53.44 6.02
CA VAL A 439 14.37 53.19 6.97
C VAL A 439 14.02 51.71 6.93
N PHE A 440 14.08 51.05 8.09
CA PHE A 440 13.78 49.63 8.25
C PHE A 440 12.62 49.46 9.22
N ASN A 441 11.51 48.87 8.77
CA ASN A 441 10.26 48.72 9.55
C ASN A 441 9.80 50.03 10.21
N GLY A 442 9.92 51.14 9.48
CA GLY A 442 9.53 52.47 9.97
C GLY A 442 10.56 53.16 10.89
N VAL A 443 11.66 52.50 11.24
CA VAL A 443 12.75 53.08 12.04
C VAL A 443 13.86 53.57 11.12
N THR A 444 14.21 54.86 11.20
CA THR A 444 15.34 55.43 10.47
C THR A 444 16.67 54.92 11.04
N LEU A 445 17.37 54.11 10.26
CA LEU A 445 18.70 53.58 10.57
C LEU A 445 19.81 54.47 9.98
N MET A 446 19.57 55.09 8.84
CA MET A 446 20.43 56.11 8.24
C MET A 446 19.56 57.28 7.79
N ASP A 447 19.91 58.48 8.27
CA ASP A 447 19.08 59.69 8.15
C ASP A 447 19.69 60.68 7.15
N ASP A 448 18.91 61.09 6.15
CA ASP A 448 19.33 61.98 5.07
C ASP A 448 19.04 63.47 5.36
N ARG A 449 18.60 63.80 6.57
CA ARG A 449 18.50 65.20 7.02
C ARG A 449 19.85 65.90 6.97
N ILE A 450 19.79 67.21 6.79
CA ILE A 450 20.98 68.06 6.63
C ILE A 450 21.64 68.33 8.00
N HIS A 451 22.95 68.10 8.07
CA HIS A 451 23.79 68.35 9.25
C HIS A 451 24.98 69.26 8.90
N ASP A 452 25.58 69.87 9.93
CA ASP A 452 26.77 70.69 9.79
C ASP A 452 28.04 69.85 9.92
N ALA A 453 28.93 69.94 8.93
CA ALA A 453 30.25 69.31 8.82
C ALA A 453 30.28 67.77 8.81
N ALA A 454 29.53 67.07 9.65
CA ALA A 454 29.47 65.62 9.67
C ALA A 454 28.05 65.13 9.94
N ALA A 455 27.59 64.17 9.14
CA ALA A 455 26.31 63.53 9.34
C ALA A 455 26.40 62.39 10.38
N PRO A 456 25.29 62.02 11.04
CA PRO A 456 25.26 61.02 12.11
C PRO A 456 25.74 59.63 11.66
N LEU A 457 26.25 58.85 12.62
CA LEU A 457 26.60 57.44 12.42
C LEU A 457 25.33 56.59 12.15
N PRO A 458 25.33 55.69 11.16
CA PRO A 458 24.23 54.78 10.90
C PRO A 458 24.04 53.77 12.03
N LYS A 459 22.79 53.44 12.34
CA LYS A 459 22.45 52.35 13.27
C LYS A 459 22.56 51.01 12.55
N PRO A 460 22.96 49.92 13.24
CA PRO A 460 22.93 48.59 12.66
C PRO A 460 21.49 48.14 12.36
N ILE A 461 21.34 47.28 11.36
CA ILE A 461 20.07 46.58 11.12
C ILE A 461 19.82 45.65 12.32
N PRO A 462 18.59 45.61 12.90
CA PRO A 462 18.28 44.71 14.00
C PRO A 462 18.57 43.24 13.67
N GLU A 463 18.89 42.43 14.68
CA GLU A 463 19.04 40.99 14.48
C GLU A 463 17.68 40.33 14.22
N PRO A 464 17.59 39.38 13.26
CA PRO A 464 16.33 38.71 12.94
C PRO A 464 15.91 37.73 14.04
N ALA A 465 14.61 37.73 14.37
CA ALA A 465 14.00 36.70 15.22
C ALA A 465 13.71 35.40 14.42
N ARG A 466 13.42 34.31 15.14
CA ARG A 466 12.91 33.08 14.52
C ARG A 466 11.47 33.25 14.05
N LEU A 467 11.14 32.62 12.93
CA LEU A 467 9.77 32.49 12.45
C LEU A 467 8.89 31.73 13.46
N GLY A 468 7.59 31.99 13.38
CA GLY A 468 6.60 31.20 14.11
C GLY A 468 6.61 29.74 13.68
N ALA A 469 6.24 28.83 14.59
CA ALA A 469 6.29 27.40 14.35
C ALA A 469 5.40 26.92 13.18
N ASP A 470 4.38 27.71 12.82
CA ASP A 470 3.40 27.40 11.79
C ASP A 470 3.69 28.06 10.43
N THR A 471 4.77 28.84 10.33
CA THR A 471 5.07 29.55 9.08
C THR A 471 5.35 28.57 7.93
N PHE A 472 6.08 27.50 8.18
CA PHE A 472 6.34 26.41 7.24
C PHE A 472 5.86 25.09 7.81
N TYR A 473 4.54 24.99 8.00
CA TYR A 473 3.87 23.78 8.48
C TYR A 473 2.87 23.24 7.45
N GLY A 474 3.01 21.95 7.14
CA GLY A 474 2.14 21.19 6.26
C GLY A 474 1.82 19.84 6.88
N THR A 475 0.58 19.39 6.75
CA THR A 475 0.03 18.17 7.37
C THR A 475 -0.88 17.47 6.35
N GLY A 476 -1.23 16.20 6.62
CA GLY A 476 -2.10 15.41 5.74
C GLY A 476 -1.36 14.79 4.55
N TYR A 477 -0.02 14.74 4.58
CA TYR A 477 0.76 14.10 3.52
C TYR A 477 0.67 12.57 3.63
N MET A 478 -0.42 12.00 3.11
CA MET A 478 -0.67 10.56 3.13
C MET A 478 0.39 9.76 2.36
N ILE A 479 0.96 8.74 3.00
CA ILE A 479 1.92 7.82 2.40
C ILE A 479 1.16 6.88 1.45
N SER A 480 1.56 6.88 0.18
CA SER A 480 0.90 6.09 -0.87
C SER A 480 1.01 4.58 -0.63
N LYS A 481 -0.10 3.85 -0.84
CA LYS A 481 -0.15 2.37 -0.79
C LYS A 481 0.74 1.70 -1.83
N SER A 482 1.19 2.42 -2.86
CA SER A 482 2.13 1.88 -3.86
C SER A 482 3.56 1.76 -3.36
N LEU A 483 3.89 2.38 -2.21
CA LEU A 483 5.24 2.41 -1.68
C LEU A 483 5.51 1.17 -0.83
N ALA A 484 6.35 0.27 -1.34
CA ALA A 484 6.84 -0.88 -0.60
C ALA A 484 7.59 -0.44 0.68
N ASN A 485 7.58 -1.31 1.69
CA ASN A 485 8.39 -1.15 2.90
C ASN A 485 9.86 -0.80 2.56
N ARG A 486 10.39 0.26 3.18
CA ARG A 486 11.78 0.69 3.06
C ARG A 486 12.26 1.37 4.34
N GLN A 487 13.43 0.96 4.80
CA GLN A 487 14.03 1.48 6.02
C GLN A 487 14.80 2.77 5.77
N ASN A 488 14.79 3.68 6.76
CA ASN A 488 15.71 4.82 6.86
C ASN A 488 15.81 5.67 5.59
N GLN A 489 14.68 5.93 4.92
CA GLN A 489 14.70 6.73 3.70
C GLN A 489 15.04 8.19 4.04
N PRO A 490 16.09 8.77 3.43
CA PRO A 490 16.60 10.08 3.81
C PRO A 490 15.61 11.19 3.46
N THR A 491 15.57 12.21 4.33
CA THR A 491 14.79 13.43 4.09
C THR A 491 15.75 14.58 3.82
N SER A 492 15.52 15.31 2.73
CA SER A 492 16.21 16.56 2.44
C SER A 492 15.19 17.71 2.35
N ALA A 493 15.62 18.93 2.64
CA ALA A 493 14.80 20.10 2.38
C ALA A 493 15.63 21.32 2.00
N ILE A 494 15.03 22.20 1.20
CA ILE A 494 15.62 23.46 0.73
C ILE A 494 14.67 24.60 1.11
N ILE A 495 15.21 25.67 1.70
CA ILE A 495 14.50 26.92 1.94
C ILE A 495 14.94 28.00 0.97
N ALA A 496 13.98 28.66 0.33
CA ALA A 496 14.20 29.77 -0.58
C ALA A 496 13.96 31.12 0.12
N TYR A 497 14.87 32.05 -0.09
CA TYR A 497 14.84 33.43 0.38
C TYR A 497 14.87 34.38 -0.81
N THR A 498 13.84 35.23 -0.92
CA THR A 498 13.69 36.21 -2.01
C THR A 498 14.22 37.57 -1.58
N LEU A 499 14.97 38.25 -2.44
CA LEU A 499 15.47 39.60 -2.19
C LEU A 499 14.32 40.62 -2.13
N LEU A 500 14.29 41.47 -1.11
CA LEU A 500 13.27 42.49 -0.96
C LEU A 500 13.53 43.70 -1.88
N PRO A 501 12.46 44.36 -2.37
CA PRO A 501 12.57 45.67 -3.01
C PRO A 501 13.19 46.72 -2.08
N GLY A 502 13.96 47.67 -2.62
CA GLY A 502 14.71 48.66 -1.83
C GLY A 502 16.12 48.22 -1.43
N ASN A 503 16.65 47.18 -2.08
CA ASN A 503 18.07 46.84 -2.02
C ASN A 503 18.90 47.87 -2.82
N ILE A 504 20.17 48.07 -2.43
CA ILE A 504 21.11 48.98 -3.12
C ILE A 504 22.32 48.15 -3.50
N LYS A 505 22.61 48.11 -4.81
CA LYS A 505 23.71 47.31 -5.40
C LYS A 505 23.64 45.83 -4.96
N GLY A 506 22.41 45.34 -4.76
CA GLY A 506 22.12 44.05 -4.14
C GLY A 506 22.33 42.83 -5.04
N GLY A 507 22.04 41.65 -4.49
CA GLY A 507 22.28 40.35 -5.11
C GLY A 507 21.07 39.72 -5.82
N ALA A 508 21.04 38.38 -5.87
CA ALA A 508 19.95 37.57 -6.38
C ALA A 508 19.38 36.66 -5.27
N ASP A 509 18.18 36.11 -5.48
CA ASP A 509 17.53 35.17 -4.58
C ASP A 509 18.46 34.04 -4.12
N LYS A 510 18.27 33.58 -2.89
CA LYS A 510 19.13 32.60 -2.22
C LYS A 510 18.37 31.35 -1.85
N THR A 511 19.03 30.21 -1.94
CA THR A 511 18.51 28.93 -1.47
C THR A 511 19.50 28.32 -0.48
N PHE A 512 18.99 27.72 0.59
CA PHE A 512 19.79 27.07 1.60
C PHE A 512 19.25 25.67 1.89
N GLU A 513 20.15 24.72 2.06
CA GLU A 513 19.79 23.38 2.55
C GLU A 513 19.45 23.43 4.04
N ILE A 514 18.48 22.62 4.46
CA ILE A 514 18.13 22.41 5.85
C ILE A 514 18.81 21.13 6.34
N PRO A 515 19.86 21.21 7.16
CA PRO A 515 20.59 20.03 7.61
C PRO A 515 19.84 19.24 8.68
N GLY A 516 20.17 17.95 8.81
CA GLY A 516 19.81 17.13 9.98
C GLY A 516 18.34 16.73 10.11
N ILE A 517 17.59 16.67 9.01
CA ILE A 517 16.19 16.24 9.03
C ILE A 517 16.13 14.71 9.22
N ASN A 518 15.21 14.26 10.06
CA ASN A 518 15.05 12.84 10.36
C ASN A 518 14.67 12.01 9.11
N PRO A 519 15.18 10.77 8.97
CA PRO A 519 14.70 9.85 7.94
C PRO A 519 13.29 9.33 8.25
N VAL A 520 12.70 8.63 7.29
CA VAL A 520 11.40 7.95 7.42
C VAL A 520 11.53 6.48 7.01
N THR A 521 11.07 5.58 7.87
CA THR A 521 10.95 4.14 7.61
C THR A 521 9.49 3.82 7.28
N VAL A 522 9.22 3.41 6.04
CA VAL A 522 7.89 2.94 5.62
C VAL A 522 7.79 1.45 5.94
N HIS A 523 6.78 1.05 6.72
CA HIS A 523 6.55 -0.34 7.07
C HIS A 523 5.06 -0.59 7.28
N THR A 524 4.41 -1.37 6.44
CA THR A 524 2.97 -1.62 6.54
C THR A 524 2.74 -2.97 7.25
N PRO A 525 2.13 -2.98 8.45
CA PRO A 525 2.03 -4.17 9.28
C PRO A 525 0.87 -5.06 8.85
N VAL A 526 1.12 -6.37 8.86
CA VAL A 526 0.12 -7.42 8.72
C VAL A 526 0.42 -8.55 9.70
N ILE A 527 -0.64 -9.26 10.09
CA ILE A 527 -0.59 -10.39 11.01
C ILE A 527 -1.35 -11.60 10.43
N MET A 528 -1.03 -12.78 10.92
CA MET A 528 -1.67 -14.03 10.57
C MET A 528 -1.64 -14.98 11.76
N VAL A 529 -2.69 -14.96 12.59
CA VAL A 529 -2.88 -15.87 13.72
C VAL A 529 -4.21 -16.62 13.59
N PRO A 530 -4.35 -17.48 12.56
CA PRO A 530 -5.60 -18.12 12.22
C PRO A 530 -5.95 -19.28 13.16
N SER A 531 -7.21 -19.70 13.13
CA SER A 531 -7.65 -20.96 13.75
C SER A 531 -8.63 -21.69 12.84
N VAL A 532 -8.70 -23.01 12.99
CA VAL A 532 -9.72 -23.86 12.33
C VAL A 532 -10.56 -24.52 13.43
N SER A 533 -11.89 -24.51 13.27
CA SER A 533 -12.81 -25.15 14.22
C SER A 533 -12.46 -26.62 14.43
N ASP A 534 -12.64 -27.10 15.64
CA ASP A 534 -12.29 -28.46 16.04
C ASP A 534 -13.55 -29.24 16.43
N ASP A 535 -13.95 -30.20 15.59
CA ASP A 535 -15.19 -30.98 15.77
C ASP A 535 -14.92 -32.30 16.52
N GLN A 536 -14.30 -32.20 17.69
CA GLN A 536 -13.97 -33.36 18.54
C GLN A 536 -15.21 -34.18 18.91
N ALA A 537 -16.36 -33.53 19.07
CA ALA A 537 -17.62 -34.17 19.47
C ALA A 537 -18.10 -35.24 18.47
N HIS A 538 -17.62 -35.22 17.23
CA HIS A 538 -17.94 -36.18 16.18
C HIS A 538 -16.73 -37.04 15.76
N ASN A 539 -15.62 -36.95 16.50
CA ASN A 539 -14.40 -37.71 16.22
C ASN A 539 -14.52 -39.15 16.76
N GLN A 540 -14.75 -40.09 15.85
CA GLN A 540 -14.93 -41.51 16.15
C GLN A 540 -13.63 -42.33 16.18
N LYS A 541 -12.45 -41.72 16.01
CA LYS A 541 -11.19 -42.47 15.94
C LYS A 541 -10.88 -43.22 17.23
N THR A 542 -10.39 -44.46 17.10
CA THR A 542 -9.81 -45.23 18.21
C THR A 542 -8.64 -44.50 18.87
N SER A 543 -7.85 -43.75 18.09
CA SER A 543 -6.73 -42.94 18.58
C SER A 543 -6.76 -41.55 17.94
N PRO A 544 -7.44 -40.58 18.56
CA PRO A 544 -7.51 -39.20 18.07
C PRO A 544 -6.15 -38.50 18.10
N ALA A 545 -5.93 -37.60 17.12
CA ALA A 545 -4.81 -36.68 17.12
C ALA A 545 -5.21 -35.39 17.86
N TYR A 546 -5.02 -35.36 19.18
CA TYR A 546 -5.44 -34.25 20.05
C TYR A 546 -4.76 -32.90 19.75
N GLU A 547 -3.64 -32.92 19.03
CA GLU A 547 -2.89 -31.74 18.60
C GLU A 547 -3.38 -31.12 17.28
N ARG A 548 -4.47 -31.66 16.70
CA ARG A 548 -5.03 -31.26 15.41
C ARG A 548 -6.51 -30.98 15.53
N SER A 549 -7.00 -29.96 14.83
CA SER A 549 -8.45 -29.75 14.71
C SER A 549 -9.08 -30.90 13.91
N ALA A 550 -10.08 -31.55 14.47
CA ALA A 550 -10.86 -32.60 13.80
C ALA A 550 -11.82 -31.97 12.78
N LEU A 551 -11.68 -32.38 11.51
CA LEU A 551 -12.61 -32.05 10.44
C LEU A 551 -13.33 -33.33 9.99
N ILE A 552 -14.65 -33.35 10.09
CA ILE A 552 -15.42 -34.55 9.80
C ILE A 552 -16.00 -34.46 8.38
N LEU A 553 -15.90 -35.54 7.61
CA LEU A 553 -16.50 -35.62 6.28
C LEU A 553 -18.01 -35.34 6.36
N ASP A 554 -18.56 -34.66 5.34
CA ASP A 554 -19.98 -34.30 5.26
C ASP A 554 -20.47 -33.33 6.37
N ARG A 555 -19.55 -32.56 6.97
CA ARG A 555 -19.87 -31.59 8.00
C ARG A 555 -19.25 -30.22 7.72
N PRO A 556 -19.88 -29.14 8.22
CA PRO A 556 -19.29 -27.82 8.14
C PRO A 556 -18.09 -27.69 9.08
N PHE A 557 -17.15 -26.83 8.70
CA PHE A 557 -16.08 -26.36 9.56
C PHE A 557 -15.85 -24.87 9.32
N SER A 558 -15.32 -24.16 10.30
CA SER A 558 -15.07 -22.72 10.21
C SER A 558 -13.59 -22.42 10.32
N VAL A 559 -13.12 -21.45 9.53
CA VAL A 559 -11.78 -20.85 9.69
C VAL A 559 -11.92 -19.43 10.19
N THR A 560 -11.09 -19.06 11.16
CA THR A 560 -11.03 -17.71 11.73
C THR A 560 -9.70 -17.08 11.34
N ILE A 561 -9.75 -15.90 10.72
CA ILE A 561 -8.58 -15.13 10.31
C ILE A 561 -8.70 -13.72 10.92
N PRO A 562 -8.21 -13.51 12.15
CA PRO A 562 -8.33 -12.23 12.84
C PRO A 562 -7.42 -11.17 12.21
N THR A 563 -7.79 -9.90 12.39
CA THR A 563 -6.96 -8.74 12.03
C THR A 563 -6.36 -8.05 13.26
N THR A 564 -6.78 -8.45 14.45
CA THR A 564 -6.25 -7.99 15.74
C THR A 564 -5.24 -8.99 16.28
N GLY A 565 -4.08 -8.49 16.70
CA GLY A 565 -3.01 -9.32 17.26
C GLY A 565 -1.76 -8.52 17.56
N PRO A 566 -0.72 -9.15 18.12
CA PRO A 566 0.55 -8.48 18.43
C PRO A 566 1.39 -8.26 17.16
N HIS A 567 2.15 -7.16 17.16
CA HIS A 567 3.24 -6.90 16.20
C HIS A 567 4.40 -6.24 16.98
N ARG A 568 5.29 -5.49 16.34
CA ARG A 568 6.49 -4.87 16.95
C ARG A 568 6.10 -3.97 18.13
N GLY A 569 6.89 -4.01 19.20
CA GLY A 569 6.70 -3.16 20.39
C GLY A 569 7.10 -1.69 20.21
N ILE A 570 6.81 -1.09 19.05
CA ILE A 570 7.07 0.32 18.74
C ILE A 570 5.73 1.09 18.67
N PRO A 571 5.73 2.43 18.85
CA PRO A 571 4.51 3.23 18.81
C PRO A 571 3.73 2.99 17.51
N GLY A 572 2.45 2.62 17.63
CA GLY A 572 1.59 2.31 16.50
C GLY A 572 1.73 0.89 15.91
N TYR A 573 2.57 0.01 16.48
CA TYR A 573 2.71 -1.42 16.10
C TYR A 573 2.46 -2.45 17.20
N GLU A 574 2.25 -2.07 18.45
CA GLU A 574 1.78 -2.96 19.54
C GLU A 574 0.49 -3.77 19.19
N THR A 575 -0.08 -4.52 20.14
CA THR A 575 -1.33 -5.26 19.92
C THR A 575 -2.50 -4.34 19.54
N ARG A 576 -2.96 -4.39 18.28
CA ARG A 576 -4.14 -3.66 17.79
C ARG A 576 -4.76 -4.34 16.57
N ASP A 577 -5.83 -3.74 16.05
CA ASP A 577 -6.42 -4.12 14.77
C ASP A 577 -5.63 -3.54 13.58
N PHE A 578 -5.16 -4.43 12.70
CA PHE A 578 -4.42 -4.11 11.48
C PHE A 578 -5.26 -4.24 10.20
N ALA A 579 -6.58 -4.38 10.30
CA ALA A 579 -7.47 -4.51 9.15
C ALA A 579 -7.22 -3.43 8.08
N LYS A 580 -6.99 -2.18 8.50
CA LYS A 580 -6.70 -1.03 7.61
C LYS A 580 -5.58 -1.30 6.60
N TYR A 581 -4.58 -2.10 6.97
CA TYR A 581 -3.34 -2.29 6.22
C TYR A 581 -3.33 -3.57 5.36
N ASN A 582 -4.43 -4.32 5.34
CA ASN A 582 -4.54 -5.55 4.60
C ASN A 582 -5.04 -5.27 3.17
N ARG A 583 -4.33 -5.78 2.16
CA ARG A 583 -4.86 -5.90 0.80
C ARG A 583 -5.95 -6.97 0.74
N GLN A 584 -5.61 -8.15 1.26
CA GLN A 584 -6.45 -9.34 1.26
C GLN A 584 -5.94 -10.35 2.30
N LYS A 585 -6.85 -11.21 2.76
CA LYS A 585 -6.56 -12.36 3.60
C LYS A 585 -6.92 -13.61 2.81
N GLN A 586 -6.13 -14.67 2.93
CA GLN A 586 -6.37 -15.89 2.15
C GLN A 586 -6.16 -17.14 2.99
N VAL A 587 -6.92 -18.17 2.63
CA VAL A 587 -6.77 -19.54 3.12
C VAL A 587 -6.56 -20.47 1.93
N TRP A 588 -5.79 -21.53 2.14
CA TRP A 588 -5.49 -22.54 1.14
C TRP A 588 -5.63 -23.92 1.76
N PHE A 589 -6.42 -24.77 1.12
CA PHE A 589 -6.69 -26.13 1.57
C PHE A 589 -5.98 -27.13 0.64
N PRO A 590 -5.21 -28.09 1.19
CA PRO A 590 -4.66 -29.22 0.42
C PRO A 590 -5.72 -30.28 0.05
N PHE A 591 -7.00 -29.97 0.24
CA PHE A 591 -8.15 -30.82 -0.04
C PHE A 591 -9.30 -29.98 -0.58
N ASP A 592 -10.24 -30.65 -1.25
CA ASP A 592 -11.42 -30.02 -1.82
C ASP A 592 -12.35 -29.50 -0.73
N THR A 593 -13.05 -28.41 -1.00
CA THR A 593 -14.03 -27.85 -0.07
C THR A 593 -15.20 -27.20 -0.80
N TYR A 594 -16.26 -26.88 -0.07
CA TYR A 594 -17.31 -25.97 -0.53
C TYR A 594 -17.33 -24.71 0.33
N ASP A 595 -17.64 -23.57 -0.27
CA ASP A 595 -17.96 -22.37 0.50
C ASP A 595 -19.36 -22.42 1.14
N ALA A 596 -19.71 -21.37 1.88
CA ALA A 596 -21.01 -21.25 2.54
C ALA A 596 -22.22 -21.25 1.58
N SER A 597 -22.02 -21.00 0.28
CA SER A 597 -23.05 -21.05 -0.75
C SER A 597 -23.08 -22.39 -1.49
N MET A 598 -22.40 -23.42 -0.98
CA MET A 598 -22.23 -24.73 -1.60
C MET A 598 -21.54 -24.67 -2.97
N LYS A 599 -20.71 -23.65 -3.22
CA LYS A 599 -19.89 -23.58 -4.42
C LYS A 599 -18.61 -24.40 -4.21
N PHE A 600 -18.34 -25.31 -5.15
CA PHE A 600 -17.15 -26.16 -5.12
C PHE A 600 -15.87 -25.34 -5.29
N ILE A 601 -14.88 -25.63 -4.45
CA ILE A 601 -13.53 -25.09 -4.51
C ILE A 601 -12.56 -26.28 -4.54
N PRO A 602 -11.82 -26.48 -5.64
CA PRO A 602 -10.86 -27.55 -5.73
C PRO A 602 -9.69 -27.31 -4.77
N LYS A 603 -9.08 -28.40 -4.31
CA LYS A 603 -7.84 -28.38 -3.54
C LYS A 603 -6.75 -27.57 -4.23
N ASP A 604 -5.76 -27.19 -3.45
CA ASP A 604 -4.59 -26.44 -3.90
C ASP A 604 -4.92 -25.03 -4.42
N THR A 605 -6.06 -24.46 -4.03
CA THR A 605 -6.54 -23.13 -4.45
C THR A 605 -6.51 -22.12 -3.30
N TRP A 606 -5.97 -20.93 -3.55
CA TRP A 606 -6.06 -19.81 -2.61
C TRP A 606 -7.45 -19.17 -2.66
N ILE A 607 -8.07 -19.01 -1.50
CA ILE A 607 -9.42 -18.47 -1.34
C ILE A 607 -9.31 -17.11 -0.66
N ASP A 608 -9.83 -16.07 -1.30
CA ASP A 608 -9.90 -14.72 -0.74
C ASP A 608 -10.99 -14.64 0.33
N ILE A 609 -10.59 -14.21 1.53
CA ILE A 609 -11.50 -13.90 2.64
C ILE A 609 -11.54 -12.38 2.78
N PRO A 610 -12.73 -11.74 2.73
CA PRO A 610 -12.87 -10.30 2.94
C PRO A 610 -12.19 -9.86 4.25
N VAL A 611 -11.49 -8.72 4.24
CA VAL A 611 -10.69 -8.26 5.39
C VAL A 611 -11.54 -8.13 6.66
N GLY A 612 -12.74 -7.56 6.53
CA GLY A 612 -13.69 -7.43 7.66
C GLY A 612 -14.36 -8.72 8.11
N GLN A 613 -14.27 -9.80 7.32
CA GLN A 613 -14.84 -11.11 7.67
C GLN A 613 -13.81 -11.89 8.49
N LEU A 614 -14.03 -11.97 9.80
CA LEU A 614 -13.10 -12.65 10.72
C LEU A 614 -13.28 -14.17 10.74
N SER A 615 -14.46 -14.69 10.42
CA SER A 615 -14.76 -16.12 10.41
C SER A 615 -15.52 -16.50 9.13
N SER A 616 -15.20 -17.67 8.56
CA SER A 616 -15.81 -18.17 7.33
C SER A 616 -16.12 -19.66 7.46
N THR A 617 -17.32 -20.07 7.07
CA THR A 617 -17.76 -21.46 7.09
C THR A 617 -17.52 -22.12 5.74
N PHE A 618 -17.03 -23.35 5.78
CA PHE A 618 -16.78 -24.25 4.66
C PHE A 618 -17.46 -25.59 4.93
N TYR A 619 -17.66 -26.40 3.89
CA TYR A 619 -18.24 -27.75 4.01
C TYR A 619 -17.30 -28.80 3.44
N MET A 620 -17.09 -29.87 4.19
CA MET A 620 -16.19 -30.96 3.83
C MET A 620 -16.85 -31.95 2.86
N PRO A 621 -16.35 -32.12 1.61
CA PRO A 621 -16.84 -33.13 0.69
C PRO A 621 -16.51 -34.55 1.17
N VAL A 622 -17.41 -35.50 0.95
CA VAL A 622 -17.23 -36.90 1.39
C VAL A 622 -16.08 -37.64 0.71
N TRP A 623 -15.63 -37.16 -0.46
CA TRP A 623 -14.58 -37.83 -1.22
C TRP A 623 -13.16 -37.42 -0.83
N VAL A 624 -13.00 -36.42 0.03
CA VAL A 624 -11.68 -36.03 0.53
C VAL A 624 -11.04 -37.22 1.24
N ASP A 625 -9.77 -37.48 0.94
CA ASP A 625 -9.01 -38.53 1.61
C ASP A 625 -8.86 -38.22 3.09
N GLU A 626 -9.13 -39.21 3.93
CA GLU A 626 -8.93 -39.08 5.37
C GLU A 626 -7.44 -39.00 5.73
N GLY A 627 -7.11 -38.20 6.75
CA GLY A 627 -5.76 -38.12 7.28
C GLY A 627 -5.33 -36.73 7.72
N PRO A 628 -4.05 -36.60 8.13
CA PRO A 628 -3.50 -35.34 8.59
C PRO A 628 -3.23 -34.37 7.45
N TYR A 629 -3.65 -33.12 7.60
CA TYR A 629 -3.38 -32.04 6.66
C TYR A 629 -2.83 -30.78 7.35
N SER A 630 -2.33 -29.86 6.53
CA SER A 630 -1.85 -28.54 6.93
C SER A 630 -2.54 -27.49 6.07
N VAL A 631 -3.42 -26.70 6.69
CA VAL A 631 -4.12 -25.60 6.04
C VAL A 631 -3.24 -24.36 6.11
N LEU A 632 -2.97 -23.74 4.97
CA LEU A 632 -2.09 -22.58 4.88
C LEU A 632 -2.92 -21.28 4.89
N PHE A 633 -2.39 -20.27 5.55
CA PHE A 633 -3.01 -18.95 5.62
C PHE A 633 -2.00 -17.87 5.30
N ARG A 634 -2.47 -16.77 4.71
CA ARG A 634 -1.65 -15.58 4.54
C ARG A 634 -2.45 -14.29 4.56
N SER A 635 -1.85 -13.24 5.11
CA SER A 635 -2.34 -11.87 5.07
C SER A 635 -1.32 -11.05 4.30
N ILE A 636 -1.79 -10.33 3.28
CA ILE A 636 -0.94 -9.58 2.38
C ILE A 636 -1.14 -8.08 2.64
N ALA A 637 -0.04 -7.36 2.91
CA ALA A 637 -0.09 -5.92 3.14
C ALA A 637 -0.58 -5.17 1.90
N GLU A 638 -1.29 -4.05 2.10
CA GLU A 638 -1.80 -3.19 1.03
C GLU A 638 -0.72 -2.67 0.09
N ASN A 639 0.51 -2.55 0.58
CA ASN A 639 1.69 -2.11 -0.17
C ASN A 639 2.62 -3.24 -0.62
N ALA A 640 2.17 -4.50 -0.52
CA ALA A 640 2.96 -5.63 -0.97
C ALA A 640 3.25 -5.53 -2.48
N PRO A 641 4.51 -5.60 -2.91
CA PRO A 641 4.87 -5.64 -4.33
C PRO A 641 4.31 -6.89 -5.03
N ALA A 642 4.44 -6.98 -6.35
CA ALA A 642 4.00 -8.17 -7.10
C ALA A 642 4.78 -9.43 -6.68
N SER A 643 6.09 -9.30 -6.48
CA SER A 643 6.94 -10.28 -5.80
C SER A 643 7.11 -9.88 -4.34
N PHE A 644 6.86 -10.78 -3.41
CA PHE A 644 6.95 -10.51 -1.97
C PHE A 644 7.57 -11.68 -1.23
N THR A 645 8.14 -11.40 -0.06
CA THR A 645 8.57 -12.41 0.92
C THR A 645 7.57 -12.48 2.07
N THR A 646 7.66 -13.58 2.84
CA THR A 646 6.69 -13.95 3.86
C THR A 646 7.37 -14.18 5.20
N GLU A 647 6.66 -13.90 6.29
CA GLU A 647 7.10 -14.19 7.65
C GLU A 647 5.99 -14.90 8.45
N PRO A 648 6.31 -15.88 9.31
CA PRO A 648 5.33 -16.48 10.19
C PRO A 648 4.68 -15.46 11.14
N GLN A 649 3.37 -15.56 11.31
CA GLN A 649 2.54 -14.81 12.28
C GLN A 649 2.42 -13.30 12.09
N ALA A 650 3.48 -12.59 11.77
CA ALA A 650 3.49 -11.16 11.51
C ALA A 650 4.72 -10.78 10.68
N ASN A 651 4.63 -9.76 9.83
CA ASN A 651 5.79 -9.24 9.13
C ASN A 651 6.63 -8.32 10.05
N LEU A 652 7.33 -8.89 11.02
CA LEU A 652 8.16 -8.13 11.97
C LEU A 652 9.43 -7.58 11.30
N ASP A 653 10.01 -8.33 10.35
CA ASP A 653 11.06 -7.86 9.47
C ASP A 653 10.44 -7.03 8.35
N LEU A 654 10.93 -5.80 8.17
CA LEU A 654 10.38 -4.87 7.18
C LEU A 654 10.48 -5.37 5.74
N THR A 655 11.40 -6.29 5.46
CA THR A 655 11.59 -6.87 4.12
C THR A 655 10.38 -7.71 3.70
N ASN A 656 9.62 -8.22 4.66
CA ASN A 656 8.43 -9.03 4.44
C ASN A 656 7.17 -8.14 4.32
N HIS A 657 6.30 -8.49 3.37
CA HIS A 657 5.00 -7.82 3.15
C HIS A 657 3.82 -8.73 3.42
N VAL A 658 4.08 -9.98 3.81
CA VAL A 658 3.06 -10.99 3.99
C VAL A 658 3.32 -11.73 5.30
N ALA A 659 2.29 -11.83 6.13
CA ALA A 659 2.28 -12.72 7.29
C ALA A 659 1.64 -14.06 6.90
N THR A 660 2.25 -15.17 7.28
CA THR A 660 1.76 -16.53 6.98
C THR A 660 1.60 -17.36 8.24
N ASP A 661 0.71 -18.34 8.22
CA ASP A 661 0.67 -19.36 9.28
C ASP A 661 0.09 -20.67 8.72
N THR A 662 0.20 -21.75 9.49
CA THR A 662 -0.28 -23.07 9.15
C THR A 662 -1.03 -23.70 10.33
N VAL A 663 -2.27 -24.11 10.09
CA VAL A 663 -3.05 -24.86 11.09
C VAL A 663 -3.08 -26.33 10.70
N ARG A 664 -2.75 -27.20 11.66
CA ARG A 664 -2.79 -28.65 11.47
C ARG A 664 -4.21 -29.16 11.73
N VAL A 665 -4.72 -29.94 10.78
CA VAL A 665 -6.05 -30.54 10.86
C VAL A 665 -5.95 -32.05 10.61
N ASP A 666 -7.00 -32.78 10.96
CA ASP A 666 -7.15 -34.21 10.68
C ASP A 666 -8.54 -34.45 10.10
N VAL A 667 -8.61 -34.90 8.84
CA VAL A 667 -9.86 -35.22 8.16
C VAL A 667 -10.26 -36.64 8.49
N ILE A 668 -11.48 -36.82 8.97
CA ILE A 668 -11.95 -38.07 9.59
C ILE A 668 -13.27 -38.48 8.96
N GLY A 669 -13.34 -39.76 8.58
CA GLY A 669 -14.53 -40.42 8.07
C GLY A 669 -15.55 -40.72 9.16
N ARG A 670 -16.55 -41.54 8.82
CA ARG A 670 -17.70 -41.80 9.70
C ARG A 670 -18.10 -43.26 9.67
N LEU A 671 -18.66 -43.74 10.78
CA LEU A 671 -19.29 -45.04 10.98
C LEU A 671 -20.63 -44.79 11.71
N TYR A 672 -21.77 -45.11 11.09
CA TYR A 672 -23.06 -44.57 11.53
C TYR A 672 -24.30 -45.32 10.98
N ASP A 673 -25.49 -44.85 11.39
CA ASP A 673 -26.79 -45.30 10.88
C ASP A 673 -27.04 -46.81 11.07
N PHE A 674 -26.48 -47.41 12.13
CA PHE A 674 -26.78 -48.80 12.46
C PHE A 674 -28.29 -48.98 12.68
N LYS A 675 -28.85 -50.00 12.05
CA LYS A 675 -30.28 -50.31 12.17
C LYS A 675 -30.58 -51.76 11.85
N VAL A 676 -31.61 -52.30 12.50
CA VAL A 676 -32.23 -53.56 12.10
C VAL A 676 -33.24 -53.28 10.98
N THR A 677 -33.07 -53.99 9.87
CA THR A 677 -33.81 -53.82 8.62
C THR A 677 -34.82 -54.92 8.37
N ASP A 678 -34.68 -56.08 9.00
CA ASP A 678 -35.65 -57.17 8.90
C ASP A 678 -35.43 -58.19 10.05
N ILE A 679 -36.44 -59.01 10.31
CA ILE A 679 -36.39 -60.11 11.28
C ILE A 679 -37.04 -61.33 10.62
N ALA A 680 -36.31 -62.45 10.53
CA ALA A 680 -36.77 -63.65 9.83
C ALA A 680 -37.87 -64.44 10.56
N ASP A 681 -38.16 -64.10 11.82
CA ASP A 681 -39.26 -64.65 12.59
C ASP A 681 -40.60 -64.24 11.96
N TYR A 682 -41.45 -65.22 11.63
CA TYR A 682 -42.72 -64.97 10.91
C TYR A 682 -43.67 -64.03 11.65
N ASN A 683 -43.54 -63.92 12.98
CA ASN A 683 -44.36 -62.98 13.74
C ASN A 683 -44.03 -61.52 13.45
N TRP A 684 -42.87 -61.23 12.86
CA TRP A 684 -42.40 -59.88 12.52
C TRP A 684 -42.54 -59.54 11.04
N GLU A 685 -42.98 -60.49 10.20
CA GLU A 685 -43.00 -60.33 8.75
C GLU A 685 -43.85 -59.11 8.31
N SER A 686 -45.00 -58.88 8.93
CA SER A 686 -45.89 -57.76 8.61
C SER A 686 -45.33 -56.38 8.98
N VAL A 687 -44.31 -56.32 9.85
CA VAL A 687 -43.63 -55.07 10.20
C VAL A 687 -42.79 -54.58 9.03
N PHE A 688 -42.10 -55.50 8.35
CA PHE A 688 -41.13 -55.19 7.31
C PHE A 688 -41.64 -55.42 5.88
N ARG A 689 -42.74 -56.18 5.69
CA ARG A 689 -43.26 -56.55 4.36
C ARG A 689 -44.66 -56.02 4.11
N THR A 690 -44.89 -55.56 2.88
CA THR A 690 -46.21 -55.04 2.46
C THR A 690 -47.26 -56.12 2.30
N ALA A 691 -46.84 -57.38 2.13
CA ALA A 691 -47.69 -58.57 2.11
C ALA A 691 -46.88 -59.80 2.52
N LYS A 692 -47.56 -60.82 3.06
CA LYS A 692 -46.95 -62.11 3.44
C LYS A 692 -46.20 -62.74 2.26
N GLY A 693 -44.95 -63.14 2.47
CA GLY A 693 -44.04 -63.71 1.46
C GLY A 693 -43.47 -62.70 0.45
N SER A 694 -43.90 -61.44 0.46
CA SER A 694 -43.45 -60.42 -0.50
C SER A 694 -42.00 -60.00 -0.25
N ALA A 695 -41.25 -59.65 -1.30
CA ALA A 695 -39.95 -58.99 -1.15
C ALA A 695 -40.08 -57.48 -0.88
N ALA A 696 -41.23 -56.88 -1.21
CA ALA A 696 -41.44 -55.44 -1.07
C ALA A 696 -41.44 -55.03 0.41
N HIS A 697 -40.57 -54.08 0.73
CA HIS A 697 -40.32 -53.60 2.09
C HIS A 697 -41.26 -52.44 2.46
N THR A 698 -41.66 -52.33 3.72
CA THR A 698 -42.54 -51.25 4.25
C THR A 698 -41.80 -49.93 4.50
N GLU A 699 -40.49 -49.92 4.33
CA GLU A 699 -39.56 -48.84 4.73
C GLU A 699 -39.38 -48.69 6.25
N THR A 700 -40.05 -49.52 7.05
CA THR A 700 -39.87 -49.59 8.49
C THR A 700 -38.48 -50.14 8.85
N ASN A 701 -37.73 -49.42 9.69
CA ASN A 701 -36.43 -49.85 10.19
C ASN A 701 -36.33 -49.53 11.67
N TYR A 702 -35.69 -50.39 12.47
CA TYR A 702 -35.40 -50.12 13.88
C TYR A 702 -34.02 -49.48 14.00
N TRP A 703 -34.00 -48.18 14.28
CA TRP A 703 -32.78 -47.37 14.39
C TRP A 703 -32.20 -47.42 15.79
N VAL A 704 -30.92 -47.13 15.97
CA VAL A 704 -30.30 -46.95 17.31
C VAL A 704 -31.15 -46.08 18.23
N GLY A 705 -31.69 -44.98 17.71
CA GLY A 705 -32.55 -44.08 18.46
C GLY A 705 -33.31 -43.11 17.57
N ALA A 706 -33.93 -42.12 18.22
CA ALA A 706 -34.80 -41.14 17.56
C ALA A 706 -34.03 -40.01 16.84
N LYS A 707 -32.70 -40.02 16.84
CA LYS A 707 -31.86 -38.97 16.24
C LYS A 707 -31.02 -39.51 15.08
N GLY A 708 -30.73 -38.62 14.15
CA GLY A 708 -29.85 -38.81 13.01
C GLY A 708 -28.38 -38.82 13.42
N ILE A 709 -27.53 -38.96 12.41
CA ILE A 709 -26.07 -39.09 12.55
C ILE A 709 -25.40 -37.93 13.33
N ASP A 710 -25.96 -36.72 13.29
CA ASP A 710 -25.45 -35.53 13.98
C ASP A 710 -26.34 -35.11 15.17
N GLY A 711 -27.23 -35.99 15.64
CA GLY A 711 -28.10 -35.74 16.79
C GLY A 711 -29.39 -34.97 16.50
N GLN A 712 -29.65 -34.59 15.24
CA GLN A 712 -30.91 -34.00 14.80
C GLN A 712 -32.07 -35.02 14.88
N PRO A 713 -33.32 -34.63 15.22
CA PRO A 713 -34.44 -35.58 15.27
C PRO A 713 -34.69 -36.26 13.92
N ARG A 714 -34.97 -37.56 13.92
CA ARG A 714 -35.42 -38.28 12.70
C ARG A 714 -36.89 -37.93 12.40
N PRO A 715 -37.30 -37.88 11.12
CA PRO A 715 -38.67 -37.55 10.73
C PRO A 715 -39.72 -38.58 11.18
N THR A 716 -39.31 -39.83 11.40
CA THR A 716 -40.22 -40.94 11.71
C THR A 716 -40.33 -41.16 13.22
N GLY A 717 -41.56 -41.09 13.73
CA GLY A 717 -41.89 -41.28 15.13
C GLY A 717 -41.71 -42.72 15.63
N TYR A 718 -41.60 -42.82 16.95
CA TYR A 718 -41.73 -44.01 17.78
C TYR A 718 -42.84 -44.97 17.25
N PRO A 719 -42.65 -46.32 17.25
CA PRO A 719 -41.79 -47.09 18.15
C PRO A 719 -40.59 -47.81 17.52
N PHE A 720 -40.11 -47.43 16.34
CA PHE A 720 -39.07 -48.20 15.63
C PHE A 720 -37.64 -47.84 16.04
N ILE A 721 -37.30 -48.09 17.31
CA ILE A 721 -35.96 -47.89 17.87
C ILE A 721 -35.43 -49.17 18.53
N LEU A 722 -34.11 -49.31 18.59
CA LEU A 722 -33.41 -50.42 19.22
C LEU A 722 -33.38 -50.28 20.75
N PRO A 723 -33.26 -51.41 21.48
CA PRO A 723 -33.24 -52.80 20.97
C PRO A 723 -34.62 -53.29 20.49
N ILE A 724 -34.65 -54.37 19.72
CA ILE A 724 -35.86 -55.17 19.51
C ILE A 724 -36.17 -55.91 20.82
N HIS A 725 -37.31 -55.63 21.44
CA HIS A 725 -37.72 -56.18 22.74
C HIS A 725 -39.23 -56.46 22.78
N PRO A 726 -39.75 -57.19 23.79
CA PRO A 726 -41.19 -57.26 24.04
C PRO A 726 -41.75 -55.86 24.22
N GLY A 727 -42.60 -55.41 23.30
CA GLY A 727 -43.14 -54.05 23.25
C GLY A 727 -42.77 -53.29 21.98
N SER A 728 -41.70 -53.71 21.29
CA SER A 728 -41.24 -53.07 20.05
C SER A 728 -42.11 -53.38 18.82
N HIS A 729 -42.90 -54.46 18.86
CA HIS A 729 -43.78 -54.81 17.76
C HIS A 729 -44.96 -53.82 17.66
N PRO A 730 -45.23 -53.19 16.49
CA PRO A 730 -46.25 -52.15 16.36
C PRO A 730 -47.69 -52.69 16.49
N GLU A 731 -47.94 -53.92 16.03
CA GLU A 731 -49.28 -54.52 16.08
C GLU A 731 -49.70 -54.95 17.49
N ALA A 732 -50.93 -54.60 17.88
CA ALA A 732 -51.47 -54.84 19.21
C ALA A 732 -51.43 -56.32 19.66
N GLY A 733 -51.65 -57.27 18.74
CA GLY A 733 -51.66 -58.70 19.03
C GLY A 733 -50.29 -59.31 19.34
N TYR A 734 -49.21 -58.64 18.97
CA TYR A 734 -47.84 -59.14 19.08
C TYR A 734 -46.97 -58.31 20.05
N LYS A 735 -47.53 -57.34 20.77
CA LYS A 735 -46.77 -56.44 21.64
C LYS A 735 -45.99 -57.12 22.77
N ASN A 736 -46.26 -58.38 23.10
CA ASN A 736 -45.56 -59.11 24.16
C ASN A 736 -44.54 -60.13 23.65
N ILE A 737 -44.30 -60.21 22.34
CA ILE A 737 -43.36 -61.18 21.77
C ILE A 737 -41.95 -60.56 21.70
N ALA A 738 -40.93 -61.40 21.87
CA ALA A 738 -39.56 -61.14 21.46
C ALA A 738 -39.22 -62.04 20.26
N VAL A 739 -37.99 -61.96 19.76
CA VAL A 739 -37.54 -62.83 18.66
C VAL A 739 -37.24 -64.22 19.21
N LYS A 740 -37.66 -65.30 18.54
CA LYS A 740 -37.26 -66.66 18.97
C LYS A 740 -35.82 -66.97 18.57
N THR A 741 -35.14 -67.80 19.38
CA THR A 741 -33.78 -68.25 19.06
C THR A 741 -33.76 -69.05 17.75
N GLY A 742 -32.67 -68.98 16.99
CA GLY A 742 -32.56 -69.55 15.64
C GLY A 742 -33.01 -68.64 14.49
N TYR A 743 -33.93 -67.68 14.73
CA TYR A 743 -34.24 -66.67 13.72
C TYR A 743 -33.18 -65.56 13.69
N HIS A 744 -32.80 -65.14 12.48
CA HIS A 744 -31.83 -64.07 12.30
C HIS A 744 -32.51 -62.70 12.19
N ILE A 745 -31.85 -61.71 12.77
CA ILE A 745 -32.07 -60.30 12.43
C ILE A 745 -31.18 -59.95 11.23
N LYS A 746 -31.69 -59.09 10.34
CA LYS A 746 -30.91 -58.44 9.29
C LYS A 746 -30.68 -57.00 9.70
N PHE A 747 -29.47 -56.52 9.49
CA PHE A 747 -29.11 -55.14 9.78
C PHE A 747 -28.24 -54.57 8.66
N ASP A 748 -28.20 -53.24 8.61
CA ASP A 748 -27.21 -52.49 7.86
C ASP A 748 -26.66 -51.32 8.66
N LEU A 749 -25.50 -50.84 8.24
CA LEU A 749 -24.87 -49.63 8.74
C LEU A 749 -24.03 -49.01 7.61
N LYS A 750 -23.61 -47.76 7.80
CA LYS A 750 -22.89 -47.01 6.78
C LYS A 750 -21.54 -46.52 7.25
N THR A 751 -20.67 -46.30 6.29
CA THR A 751 -19.41 -45.57 6.49
C THR A 751 -19.24 -44.46 5.47
N LYS A 752 -18.48 -43.42 5.85
CA LYS A 752 -17.97 -42.39 4.94
C LYS A 752 -16.46 -42.36 4.97
N GLY A 753 -15.83 -42.12 3.83
CA GLY A 753 -14.38 -41.94 3.69
C GLY A 753 -13.67 -43.16 3.10
N ASN A 754 -12.48 -43.47 3.62
CA ASN A 754 -11.52 -44.42 3.07
C ASN A 754 -11.79 -45.86 3.54
N MET A 755 -13.03 -46.33 3.35
CA MET A 755 -13.51 -47.67 3.74
C MET A 755 -13.91 -48.53 2.52
N PHE A 756 -13.31 -48.24 1.35
CA PHE A 756 -13.62 -48.88 0.07
C PHE A 756 -12.51 -49.83 -0.44
N GLY A 757 -11.42 -49.99 0.29
CA GLY A 757 -10.32 -50.91 -0.01
C GLY A 757 -10.77 -52.39 0.02
N PRO A 758 -9.94 -53.30 -0.53
CA PRO A 758 -10.28 -54.72 -0.64
C PRO A 758 -10.36 -55.44 0.71
N ASP A 759 -9.51 -55.05 1.66
CA ASP A 759 -9.40 -55.65 3.00
C ASP A 759 -10.02 -54.76 4.11
N ASP A 760 -10.75 -53.72 3.71
CA ASP A 760 -11.52 -52.91 4.64
C ASP A 760 -12.78 -53.68 5.07
N GLY A 761 -13.20 -53.47 6.31
CA GLY A 761 -14.33 -54.18 6.88
C GLY A 761 -14.92 -53.51 8.11
N VAL A 762 -16.02 -54.06 8.59
CA VAL A 762 -16.62 -53.67 9.88
C VAL A 762 -16.66 -54.89 10.78
N ARG A 763 -15.96 -54.80 11.92
CA ARG A 763 -15.96 -55.83 12.95
C ARG A 763 -17.15 -55.60 13.89
N ILE A 764 -17.84 -56.69 14.20
CA ILE A 764 -18.88 -56.72 15.23
C ILE A 764 -18.51 -57.79 16.24
N THR A 765 -18.47 -57.42 17.52
CA THR A 765 -18.19 -58.34 18.63
C THR A 765 -19.42 -58.45 19.52
N PRO A 766 -20.18 -59.56 19.44
CA PRO A 766 -21.33 -59.79 20.29
C PRO A 766 -20.94 -60.09 21.75
N ALA A 767 -21.74 -59.58 22.68
CA ALA A 767 -21.76 -59.95 24.08
C ALA A 767 -23.19 -60.35 24.50
N PHE A 768 -23.31 -61.24 25.48
CA PHE A 768 -24.58 -61.85 25.85
C PHE A 768 -24.93 -61.56 27.31
N TYR A 769 -26.19 -61.19 27.51
CA TYR A 769 -26.76 -60.94 28.83
C TYR A 769 -28.10 -61.65 28.95
N PHE A 770 -28.55 -61.88 30.17
CA PHE A 770 -29.86 -62.42 30.46
C PHE A 770 -30.62 -61.49 31.40
N VAL A 771 -31.92 -61.33 31.16
CA VAL A 771 -32.84 -60.58 32.01
C VAL A 771 -34.13 -61.37 32.20
N SER A 772 -34.70 -61.36 33.40
CA SER A 772 -35.96 -62.05 33.70
C SER A 772 -37.12 -61.48 32.87
N ASN A 773 -38.15 -62.29 32.63
CA ASN A 773 -39.37 -61.87 31.94
C ASN A 773 -40.18 -60.80 32.72
N GLU A 774 -39.97 -60.69 34.03
CA GLU A 774 -40.52 -59.64 34.91
C GLU A 774 -39.68 -58.35 34.90
N GLY A 775 -38.61 -58.31 34.09
CA GLY A 775 -37.63 -57.23 34.09
C GLY A 775 -36.59 -57.38 35.19
N GLY A 776 -36.04 -56.25 35.66
CA GLY A 776 -35.05 -56.25 36.75
C GLY A 776 -33.59 -56.28 36.27
N LYS A 777 -32.68 -56.78 37.11
CA LYS A 777 -31.23 -56.69 36.85
C LYS A 777 -30.81 -57.62 35.71
N ARG A 778 -30.17 -57.06 34.69
CA ARG A 778 -29.45 -57.83 33.66
C ARG A 778 -28.18 -58.47 34.24
N GLN A 779 -27.84 -59.68 33.80
CA GLN A 779 -26.61 -60.39 34.17
C GLN A 779 -25.86 -60.89 32.94
N PRO A 780 -24.52 -60.85 32.91
CA PRO A 780 -23.76 -61.43 31.80
C PRO A 780 -23.88 -62.96 31.80
N VAL A 781 -23.95 -63.57 30.62
CA VAL A 781 -24.11 -65.02 30.46
C VAL A 781 -23.11 -65.61 29.48
N ASP A 782 -22.79 -66.89 29.68
CA ASP A 782 -22.18 -67.74 28.66
C ASP A 782 -23.28 -68.55 27.99
N LEU A 783 -23.19 -68.68 26.67
CA LEU A 783 -24.14 -69.41 25.85
C LEU A 783 -23.50 -70.70 25.34
N TYR A 784 -24.27 -71.78 25.37
CA TYR A 784 -23.88 -73.10 24.90
C TYR A 784 -24.88 -73.59 23.86
N TYR A 785 -24.42 -74.43 22.93
CA TYR A 785 -25.26 -75.09 21.94
C TYR A 785 -24.76 -76.51 21.68
N HIS A 786 -25.55 -77.31 20.99
CA HIS A 786 -25.15 -78.66 20.58
C HIS A 786 -24.69 -78.66 19.13
N THR A 787 -23.61 -79.37 18.86
CA THR A 787 -23.25 -79.82 17.50
C THR A 787 -23.66 -81.27 17.33
N GLU A 788 -23.60 -81.82 16.10
CA GLU A 788 -23.94 -83.24 15.86
C GLU A 788 -23.11 -84.22 16.71
N ASN A 789 -21.86 -83.86 17.04
CA ASN A 789 -20.90 -84.75 17.68
C ASN A 789 -20.46 -84.30 19.08
N GLN A 790 -20.81 -83.08 19.52
CA GLN A 790 -20.42 -82.53 20.82
C GLN A 790 -21.57 -81.77 21.46
N PRO A 791 -22.02 -82.19 22.65
CA PRO A 791 -23.01 -81.44 23.41
C PRO A 791 -22.38 -80.25 24.15
N PHE A 792 -23.16 -79.19 24.36
CA PHE A 792 -22.79 -78.02 25.15
C PHE A 792 -21.42 -77.41 24.74
N VAL A 793 -21.28 -77.07 23.46
CA VAL A 793 -20.19 -76.24 22.95
C VAL A 793 -20.44 -74.80 23.35
N ARG A 794 -19.47 -74.18 24.04
CA ARG A 794 -19.57 -72.77 24.46
C ARG A 794 -19.30 -71.83 23.28
N ILE A 795 -20.18 -70.87 23.05
CA ILE A 795 -19.96 -69.81 22.04
C ILE A 795 -18.67 -69.04 22.38
N GLY A 796 -17.78 -68.89 21.39
CA GLY A 796 -16.48 -68.24 21.52
C GLY A 796 -15.37 -69.11 22.11
N SER A 797 -15.64 -70.37 22.42
CA SER A 797 -14.59 -71.33 22.78
C SER A 797 -13.82 -71.82 21.55
N GLN A 798 -12.70 -72.53 21.76
CA GLN A 798 -11.96 -73.14 20.64
C GLN A 798 -12.78 -74.22 19.91
N GLN A 799 -13.79 -74.79 20.58
CA GLN A 799 -14.71 -75.78 20.02
C GLN A 799 -15.85 -75.14 19.20
N ASP A 800 -16.05 -73.82 19.26
CA ASP A 800 -17.04 -73.09 18.48
C ASP A 800 -16.54 -72.86 17.05
N GLU A 801 -16.73 -73.86 16.20
CA GLU A 801 -16.33 -73.84 14.79
C GLU A 801 -17.48 -73.45 13.83
N GLU A 802 -18.66 -73.10 14.37
CA GLU A 802 -19.85 -72.83 13.56
C GLU A 802 -19.71 -71.53 12.76
N LYS A 803 -19.93 -71.63 11.44
CA LYS A 803 -19.73 -70.50 10.51
C LYS A 803 -21.03 -69.75 10.27
N ARG A 804 -20.95 -68.42 10.29
CA ARG A 804 -22.04 -67.52 9.96
C ARG A 804 -21.87 -66.95 8.56
N PHE A 805 -22.97 -66.91 7.82
CA PHE A 805 -22.99 -66.44 6.44
C PHE A 805 -24.04 -65.35 6.25
N VAL A 806 -23.82 -64.53 5.23
CA VAL A 806 -24.76 -63.50 4.76
C VAL A 806 -24.93 -63.66 3.26
N VAL A 807 -26.16 -63.53 2.78
CA VAL A 807 -26.45 -63.41 1.35
C VAL A 807 -26.78 -61.95 1.07
N LEU A 808 -25.99 -61.29 0.23
CA LEU A 808 -26.15 -59.86 -0.06
C LEU A 808 -27.45 -59.59 -0.85
N ASN A 809 -27.65 -60.33 -1.94
CA ASN A 809 -28.84 -60.28 -2.77
C ASN A 809 -29.92 -61.26 -2.27
N ASP A 810 -30.27 -61.12 -1.00
CA ASP A 810 -31.32 -61.91 -0.36
C ASP A 810 -32.68 -61.21 -0.48
N ARG A 811 -33.76 -62.00 -0.62
CA ARG A 811 -35.14 -61.51 -0.76
C ARG A 811 -35.52 -60.53 0.36
N LEU A 812 -35.12 -60.81 1.60
CA LEU A 812 -35.47 -59.98 2.76
C LEU A 812 -34.57 -58.74 2.86
N ARG A 813 -33.44 -58.66 2.16
CA ARG A 813 -32.69 -57.40 2.06
C ARG A 813 -33.24 -56.49 1.00
N ASN A 814 -33.68 -57.07 -0.11
CA ASN A 814 -34.21 -56.35 -1.27
C ASN A 814 -33.29 -55.19 -1.70
N VAL A 815 -31.97 -55.45 -1.76
CA VAL A 815 -30.97 -54.48 -2.24
C VAL A 815 -31.31 -54.11 -3.68
N SER A 816 -31.33 -52.81 -3.98
CA SER A 816 -31.73 -52.37 -5.31
C SER A 816 -30.76 -52.87 -6.39
N THR A 817 -31.29 -53.21 -7.57
CA THR A 817 -30.46 -53.61 -8.72
C THR A 817 -29.47 -52.50 -9.08
N GLN A 818 -29.89 -51.24 -9.01
CA GLN A 818 -29.04 -50.07 -9.28
C GLN A 818 -27.81 -50.04 -8.35
N GLU A 819 -27.99 -50.23 -7.05
CA GLU A 819 -26.90 -50.24 -6.06
C GLU A 819 -25.90 -51.38 -6.32
N LEU A 820 -26.40 -52.57 -6.66
CA LEU A 820 -25.55 -53.72 -7.00
C LEU A 820 -24.77 -53.49 -8.31
N GLU A 821 -25.42 -52.94 -9.34
CA GLU A 821 -24.80 -52.63 -10.63
C GLU A 821 -23.75 -51.52 -10.52
N GLN A 822 -24.03 -50.46 -9.75
CA GLN A 822 -23.07 -49.38 -9.47
C GLN A 822 -21.84 -49.92 -8.74
N THR A 823 -22.06 -50.75 -7.71
CA THR A 823 -20.97 -51.40 -6.99
C THR A 823 -20.13 -52.25 -7.94
N ALA A 824 -20.77 -53.12 -8.74
CA ALA A 824 -20.08 -53.95 -9.73
C ALA A 824 -19.26 -53.12 -10.73
N GLY A 825 -19.83 -52.01 -11.22
CA GLY A 825 -19.14 -51.08 -12.12
C GLY A 825 -17.85 -50.54 -11.52
N TYR A 826 -17.91 -50.04 -10.27
CA TYR A 826 -16.72 -49.57 -9.56
C TYR A 826 -15.67 -50.69 -9.39
N LEU A 827 -16.07 -51.90 -8.96
CA LEU A 827 -15.11 -52.99 -8.74
C LEU A 827 -14.42 -53.42 -10.04
N PHE A 828 -15.13 -53.38 -11.17
CA PHE A 828 -14.57 -53.63 -12.49
C PHE A 828 -13.49 -52.60 -12.85
N ASP A 829 -13.79 -51.31 -12.64
CA ASP A 829 -12.88 -50.21 -12.96
C ASP A 829 -11.60 -50.23 -12.10
N GLN A 830 -11.70 -50.68 -10.85
CA GLN A 830 -10.56 -50.82 -9.94
C GLN A 830 -9.77 -52.14 -10.13
N SER A 831 -10.22 -53.05 -11.02
CA SER A 831 -9.57 -54.34 -11.27
C SER A 831 -9.13 -54.52 -12.74
N PRO A 832 -8.36 -53.57 -13.32
CA PRO A 832 -7.96 -53.66 -14.73
C PRO A 832 -7.09 -54.91 -14.95
N GLY A 833 -7.57 -55.83 -15.80
CA GLY A 833 -6.83 -57.03 -16.22
C GLY A 833 -7.45 -58.38 -15.82
N SER A 834 -8.35 -58.43 -14.85
CA SER A 834 -9.02 -59.69 -14.45
C SER A 834 -10.25 -60.02 -15.31
N PHE A 835 -10.86 -59.02 -15.94
CA PHE A 835 -12.05 -59.15 -16.78
C PHE A 835 -12.00 -58.13 -17.92
N THR A 836 -12.35 -58.56 -19.14
CA THR A 836 -12.33 -57.71 -20.35
C THR A 836 -13.70 -57.13 -20.71
N ASN A 837 -14.78 -57.60 -20.09
CA ASN A 837 -16.16 -57.21 -20.41
C ASN A 837 -16.93 -56.86 -19.14
N ARG A 838 -17.36 -55.58 -19.03
CA ARG A 838 -18.09 -55.05 -17.88
C ARG A 838 -19.43 -55.76 -17.63
N ALA A 839 -20.20 -56.06 -18.68
CA ALA A 839 -21.50 -56.72 -18.54
C ALA A 839 -21.37 -58.15 -17.98
N LEU A 840 -20.36 -58.90 -18.44
CA LEU A 840 -20.06 -60.23 -17.90
C LEU A 840 -19.61 -60.17 -16.44
N PHE A 841 -18.79 -59.17 -16.08
CA PHE A 841 -18.39 -58.94 -14.69
C PHE A 841 -19.59 -58.62 -13.81
N THR A 842 -20.49 -57.73 -14.24
CA THR A 842 -21.71 -57.39 -13.50
C THR A 842 -22.59 -58.62 -13.30
N ALA A 843 -22.79 -59.44 -14.33
CA ALA A 843 -23.56 -60.68 -14.21
C ALA A 843 -22.93 -61.69 -13.23
N ASP A 844 -21.59 -61.84 -13.25
CA ASP A 844 -20.86 -62.68 -12.29
C ASP A 844 -20.94 -62.14 -10.86
N TYR A 845 -20.83 -60.81 -10.69
CA TYR A 845 -21.01 -60.15 -9.40
C TYR A 845 -22.41 -60.40 -8.83
N LEU A 846 -23.47 -60.20 -9.61
CA LEU A 846 -24.85 -60.45 -9.19
C LEU A 846 -25.07 -61.92 -8.80
N LYS A 847 -24.48 -62.86 -9.55
CA LYS A 847 -24.51 -64.30 -9.23
C LYS A 847 -23.79 -64.62 -7.92
N LYS A 848 -22.66 -63.95 -7.63
CA LYS A 848 -21.91 -64.11 -6.38
C LYS A 848 -22.64 -63.46 -5.20
N ALA A 849 -23.25 -62.29 -5.40
CA ALA A 849 -24.04 -61.59 -4.39
C ALA A 849 -25.26 -62.41 -3.92
N ALA A 850 -25.80 -63.29 -4.78
CA ALA A 850 -26.88 -64.23 -4.45
C ALA A 850 -26.40 -65.53 -3.77
N LYS A 851 -25.12 -65.64 -3.40
CA LYS A 851 -24.56 -66.80 -2.68
C LYS A 851 -24.16 -66.44 -1.24
N PRO A 852 -24.11 -67.43 -0.33
CA PRO A 852 -23.64 -67.22 1.03
C PRO A 852 -22.17 -66.76 1.07
N ALA A 853 -21.91 -65.61 1.69
CA ALA A 853 -20.60 -65.09 2.01
C ALA A 853 -20.30 -65.33 3.50
N TRP A 854 -19.15 -65.90 3.82
CA TRP A 854 -18.77 -66.16 5.21
C TRP A 854 -18.39 -64.84 5.90
N VAL A 855 -18.96 -64.58 7.07
CA VAL A 855 -18.75 -63.34 7.83
C VAL A 855 -18.23 -63.56 9.25
N GLY A 856 -18.07 -64.80 9.72
CA GLY A 856 -17.52 -65.06 11.06
C GLY A 856 -18.17 -66.23 11.78
N THR A 857 -18.30 -66.13 13.10
CA THR A 857 -18.93 -67.12 14.00
C THR A 857 -20.01 -66.44 14.87
N TYR A 858 -20.54 -67.11 15.88
CA TYR A 858 -21.42 -66.46 16.86
C TYR A 858 -20.69 -65.47 17.78
N HIS A 859 -19.37 -65.59 17.94
CA HIS A 859 -18.59 -64.77 18.86
C HIS A 859 -18.01 -63.50 18.20
N TRP A 860 -17.92 -63.45 16.88
CA TRP A 860 -17.44 -62.28 16.15
C TRP A 860 -17.90 -62.32 14.69
N LEU A 861 -18.13 -61.15 14.11
CA LEU A 861 -18.40 -60.97 12.68
C LEU A 861 -17.41 -59.95 12.08
N ILE A 862 -17.02 -60.16 10.82
CA ILE A 862 -16.37 -59.17 9.97
C ILE A 862 -17.19 -59.04 8.69
N LEU A 863 -17.85 -57.90 8.54
CA LEU A 863 -18.50 -57.52 7.30
C LEU A 863 -17.42 -57.09 6.31
N SER A 864 -17.15 -57.92 5.32
CA SER A 864 -16.10 -57.70 4.32
C SER A 864 -16.67 -57.09 3.03
N ARG A 865 -15.78 -56.86 2.05
CA ARG A 865 -16.15 -56.43 0.68
C ARG A 865 -17.29 -57.24 0.05
N GLN A 866 -17.47 -58.51 0.40
CA GLN A 866 -18.51 -59.37 -0.19
C GLN A 866 -19.94 -58.95 0.21
N VAL A 867 -20.08 -58.21 1.30
CA VAL A 867 -21.36 -57.73 1.84
C VAL A 867 -21.39 -56.20 1.97
N ARG A 868 -20.56 -55.53 1.16
CA ARG A 868 -20.47 -54.06 1.06
C ARG A 868 -20.97 -53.60 -0.31
N THR A 869 -21.69 -52.50 -0.32
CA THR A 869 -22.07 -51.76 -1.53
C THR A 869 -21.63 -50.31 -1.45
N PHE A 870 -21.60 -49.65 -2.60
CA PHE A 870 -21.31 -48.22 -2.74
C PHE A 870 -22.59 -47.45 -3.04
N ILE A 871 -22.83 -46.39 -2.26
CA ILE A 871 -24.08 -45.63 -2.27
C ILE A 871 -23.85 -44.12 -2.45
N GLY A 872 -22.62 -43.71 -2.78
CA GLY A 872 -22.29 -42.30 -3.02
C GLY A 872 -23.09 -41.70 -4.16
N GLY A 873 -23.39 -40.40 -4.05
CA GLY A 873 -24.17 -39.67 -5.04
C GLY A 873 -23.51 -39.68 -6.42
N THR A 874 -24.29 -39.94 -7.46
CA THR A 874 -23.85 -39.95 -8.88
C THR A 874 -24.33 -38.73 -9.67
N GLN A 875 -24.90 -37.74 -8.98
CA GLN A 875 -25.51 -36.55 -9.57
C GLN A 875 -24.84 -35.29 -9.04
N ASN A 876 -24.80 -34.24 -9.86
CA ASN A 876 -24.24 -32.93 -9.49
C ASN A 876 -22.78 -32.97 -9.00
N ILE A 877 -21.98 -33.92 -9.52
CA ILE A 877 -20.56 -34.02 -9.21
C ILE A 877 -19.82 -32.85 -9.89
N PRO A 878 -19.02 -32.05 -9.17
CA PRO A 878 -18.29 -30.95 -9.76
C PRO A 878 -17.30 -31.41 -10.83
N ALA A 879 -17.11 -30.58 -11.88
CA ALA A 879 -16.15 -30.88 -12.93
C ALA A 879 -14.72 -31.05 -12.39
N GLY A 880 -14.03 -32.11 -12.78
CA GLY A 880 -12.67 -32.45 -12.33
C GLY A 880 -12.62 -33.36 -11.10
N VAL A 881 -13.76 -33.65 -10.46
CA VAL A 881 -13.84 -34.64 -9.38
C VAL A 881 -14.03 -36.05 -9.97
N ASP A 882 -13.33 -37.04 -9.42
CA ASP A 882 -13.44 -38.44 -9.84
C ASP A 882 -14.78 -39.04 -9.38
N GLU A 883 -15.66 -39.36 -10.32
CA GLU A 883 -16.98 -39.93 -10.06
C GLU A 883 -16.91 -41.30 -9.35
N ALA A 884 -15.93 -42.14 -9.70
CA ALA A 884 -15.75 -43.44 -9.09
C ALA A 884 -15.35 -43.28 -7.62
N ARG A 885 -14.51 -42.28 -7.34
CA ARG A 885 -14.14 -41.92 -5.97
C ARG A 885 -15.36 -41.44 -5.16
N VAL A 886 -16.18 -40.53 -5.70
CA VAL A 886 -17.39 -40.04 -5.00
C VAL A 886 -18.35 -41.19 -4.67
N LEU A 887 -18.64 -42.04 -5.65
CA LEU A 887 -19.48 -43.22 -5.47
C LEU A 887 -18.95 -44.10 -4.33
N ALA A 888 -17.65 -44.36 -4.33
CA ALA A 888 -17.02 -45.24 -3.37
C ALA A 888 -16.86 -44.64 -1.98
N SER A 889 -17.00 -43.32 -1.78
CA SER A 889 -16.77 -42.66 -0.50
C SER A 889 -17.91 -42.82 0.51
N ASP A 890 -19.12 -43.16 0.08
CA ASP A 890 -20.20 -43.60 0.97
C ASP A 890 -20.43 -45.10 0.76
N GLN A 891 -20.29 -45.89 1.82
CA GLN A 891 -20.45 -47.34 1.77
C GLN A 891 -21.58 -47.80 2.69
N LYS A 892 -22.27 -48.87 2.30
CA LYS A 892 -23.22 -49.58 3.16
C LYS A 892 -22.75 -51.02 3.37
N TRP A 893 -22.90 -51.50 4.60
CA TRP A 893 -22.48 -52.83 5.04
C TRP A 893 -23.68 -53.61 5.54
N TYR A 894 -23.80 -54.86 5.09
CA TYR A 894 -24.95 -55.73 5.38
C TYR A 894 -24.54 -56.90 6.28
N GLY A 895 -25.27 -57.11 7.38
CA GLY A 895 -25.00 -58.19 8.32
C GLY A 895 -26.24 -58.95 8.76
N GLU A 896 -26.04 -60.21 9.15
CA GLU A 896 -27.08 -61.08 9.73
C GLU A 896 -26.55 -61.66 11.03
N TYR A 897 -27.42 -61.72 12.03
CA TYR A 897 -27.06 -62.35 13.29
C TYR A 897 -28.24 -63.11 13.86
N SER A 898 -27.96 -64.29 14.41
CA SER A 898 -28.91 -65.08 15.19
C SER A 898 -28.17 -65.76 16.33
N LEU A 899 -28.91 -66.20 17.33
CA LEU A 899 -28.44 -67.26 18.23
C LEU A 899 -28.69 -68.63 17.58
N PRO A 900 -28.01 -69.71 18.03
CA PRO A 900 -28.39 -71.08 17.71
C PRO A 900 -29.88 -71.32 18.01
N ALA A 901 -30.53 -72.23 17.26
CA ALA A 901 -31.94 -72.55 17.49
C ALA A 901 -32.20 -73.16 18.87
N ALA A 902 -31.32 -74.03 19.34
CA ALA A 902 -31.31 -74.49 20.73
C ALA A 902 -30.08 -73.90 21.43
N VAL A 903 -30.31 -72.98 22.36
CA VAL A 903 -29.26 -72.29 23.11
C VAL A 903 -29.49 -72.43 24.61
N TYR A 904 -28.40 -72.61 25.35
CA TYR A 904 -28.41 -72.82 26.79
C TYR A 904 -27.61 -71.72 27.47
N ALA A 905 -28.29 -70.82 28.18
CA ALA A 905 -27.68 -69.71 28.88
C ALA A 905 -27.36 -70.08 30.34
N VAL A 906 -26.15 -69.77 30.80
CA VAL A 906 -25.75 -69.87 32.21
C VAL A 906 -25.06 -68.57 32.65
N PRO A 907 -25.04 -68.23 33.95
CA PRO A 907 -24.28 -67.09 34.43
C PRO A 907 -22.83 -67.13 33.92
N LYS A 908 -22.27 -65.99 33.51
CA LYS A 908 -20.92 -65.92 32.95
C LYS A 908 -19.88 -66.54 33.89
N ALA A 909 -18.92 -67.27 33.32
CA ALA A 909 -17.86 -68.01 34.00
C ALA A 909 -18.37 -69.20 34.85
N THR A 910 -19.58 -69.70 34.61
CA THR A 910 -20.05 -70.96 35.19
C THR A 910 -19.24 -72.14 34.65
N ASP A 911 -18.62 -72.93 35.53
CA ASP A 911 -17.97 -74.19 35.16
C ASP A 911 -19.02 -75.29 34.95
N LEU A 912 -19.54 -75.36 33.73
CA LEU A 912 -20.57 -76.32 33.34
C LEU A 912 -20.07 -77.77 33.44
N ALA A 913 -18.77 -78.00 33.24
CA ALA A 913 -18.16 -79.32 33.35
C ALA A 913 -18.06 -79.79 34.81
N ALA A 914 -17.81 -78.89 35.76
CA ALA A 914 -17.88 -79.20 37.19
C ALA A 914 -19.33 -79.47 37.61
N TYR A 915 -20.29 -78.70 37.11
CA TYR A 915 -21.72 -78.95 37.37
C TYR A 915 -22.13 -80.34 36.92
N GLY A 916 -21.82 -80.72 35.67
CA GLY A 916 -22.12 -82.04 35.11
C GLY A 916 -21.40 -83.22 35.78
N ARG A 917 -20.32 -82.97 36.53
CA ARG A 917 -19.67 -83.99 37.39
C ARG A 917 -20.40 -84.21 38.71
N SER A 918 -21.15 -83.21 39.18
CA SER A 918 -21.86 -83.24 40.48
C SER A 918 -23.33 -83.63 40.37
N GLN A 919 -23.95 -83.44 39.21
CA GLN A 919 -25.37 -83.68 38.93
C GLN A 919 -25.53 -84.04 37.45
N THR A 920 -26.62 -84.72 37.07
CA THR A 920 -26.93 -85.01 35.67
C THR A 920 -27.07 -83.69 34.90
N LEU A 921 -26.25 -83.51 33.86
CA LEU A 921 -26.35 -82.39 32.92
C LEU A 921 -27.05 -82.86 31.64
N ASP A 922 -28.24 -82.32 31.41
CA ASP A 922 -29.12 -82.59 30.28
C ASP A 922 -29.84 -81.32 29.81
N ASP A 923 -30.62 -81.41 28.75
CA ASP A 923 -31.36 -80.28 28.17
C ASP A 923 -32.42 -79.68 29.09
N ARG A 924 -32.66 -80.23 30.29
CA ARG A 924 -33.66 -79.75 31.26
C ARG A 924 -33.03 -79.30 32.57
N SER A 925 -31.70 -79.29 32.63
CA SER A 925 -30.97 -78.98 33.86
C SER A 925 -31.30 -77.59 34.38
N PRO A 926 -31.54 -77.43 35.70
CA PRO A 926 -32.03 -76.18 36.30
C PRO A 926 -30.98 -75.06 36.31
N ILE A 927 -29.72 -75.37 35.99
CA ILE A 927 -28.66 -74.37 35.81
C ILE A 927 -28.91 -73.43 34.62
N PHE A 928 -29.71 -73.86 33.64
CA PHE A 928 -29.99 -73.08 32.45
C PHE A 928 -31.07 -72.02 32.69
N LEU A 929 -30.73 -70.78 32.36
CA LEU A 929 -31.62 -69.63 32.45
C LEU A 929 -32.61 -69.65 31.28
N ARG A 930 -33.91 -69.82 31.57
CA ARG A 930 -34.98 -69.95 30.56
C ARG A 930 -36.08 -68.89 30.68
N ASN A 931 -36.46 -68.56 31.92
CA ASN A 931 -37.57 -67.65 32.21
C ASN A 931 -37.16 -66.18 32.02
N GLY A 932 -37.00 -65.75 30.78
CA GLY A 932 -36.53 -64.42 30.45
C GLY A 932 -36.04 -64.28 29.03
N TYR A 933 -35.16 -63.31 28.81
CA TYR A 933 -34.63 -62.96 27.50
C TYR A 933 -33.11 -62.95 27.50
N ILE A 934 -32.52 -63.47 26.42
CA ILE A 934 -31.11 -63.32 26.08
C ILE A 934 -30.95 -62.04 25.27
N VAL A 935 -30.26 -61.05 25.83
CA VAL A 935 -29.97 -59.77 25.17
C VAL A 935 -28.64 -59.88 24.43
N VAL A 936 -28.65 -59.55 23.14
CA VAL A 936 -27.46 -59.48 22.29
C VAL A 936 -26.99 -58.03 22.21
N ASN A 937 -25.77 -57.79 22.68
CA ASN A 937 -25.10 -56.49 22.66
C ASN A 937 -23.97 -56.51 21.62
N PHE A 938 -23.88 -55.50 20.75
CA PHE A 938 -22.84 -55.37 19.73
C PHE A 938 -21.85 -54.26 20.08
N ASN A 939 -20.55 -54.58 20.05
CA ASN A 939 -19.51 -53.59 19.80
C ASN A 939 -19.20 -53.53 18.30
N ILE A 940 -19.20 -52.33 17.71
CA ILE A 940 -19.06 -52.12 16.25
C ILE A 940 -17.84 -51.22 15.98
N GLU A 941 -16.94 -51.69 15.13
CA GLU A 941 -15.65 -51.04 14.84
C GLU A 941 -15.29 -51.16 13.35
N SER A 942 -14.72 -50.11 12.78
CA SER A 942 -14.21 -50.18 11.40
C SER A 942 -12.78 -50.71 11.37
N ILE A 943 -12.47 -51.51 10.34
CA ILE A 943 -11.16 -52.13 10.09
C ILE A 943 -10.65 -51.60 8.75
N ARG A 944 -9.41 -51.10 8.74
CA ARG A 944 -8.74 -50.67 7.50
C ARG A 944 -7.57 -51.58 7.18
N ALA A 945 -7.41 -51.93 5.90
CA ALA A 945 -6.35 -52.79 5.39
C ALA A 945 -6.19 -54.11 6.18
N GLY A 946 -7.29 -54.68 6.67
CA GLY A 946 -7.31 -55.92 7.44
C GLY A 946 -6.73 -55.86 8.86
N ASP A 947 -6.34 -54.69 9.40
CA ASP A 947 -5.76 -54.58 10.74
C ASP A 947 -6.82 -54.66 11.85
N VAL A 948 -7.13 -55.89 12.27
CA VAL A 948 -8.08 -56.16 13.36
C VAL A 948 -7.53 -55.78 14.74
N ASN A 949 -6.22 -55.60 14.91
CA ASN A 949 -5.66 -55.26 16.22
C ASN A 949 -5.77 -53.76 16.52
N ARG A 950 -5.93 -52.94 15.47
CA ARG A 950 -6.03 -51.48 15.57
C ARG A 950 -7.26 -50.99 14.78
N PRO A 951 -8.47 -51.17 15.34
CA PRO A 951 -9.69 -50.66 14.70
C PRO A 951 -9.56 -49.16 14.46
N TYR A 952 -10.11 -48.68 13.35
CA TYR A 952 -9.91 -47.30 12.92
C TYR A 952 -10.92 -46.34 13.56
N LEU A 953 -12.23 -46.58 13.38
CA LEU A 953 -13.33 -45.86 14.03
C LEU A 953 -14.10 -46.80 14.96
N GLN A 954 -14.68 -46.25 16.03
CA GLN A 954 -15.54 -46.96 16.97
C GLN A 954 -16.92 -46.33 17.05
N TYR A 955 -17.96 -47.17 17.05
CA TYR A 955 -19.34 -46.71 17.14
C TYR A 955 -19.73 -46.31 18.57
N ILE A 956 -19.24 -47.03 19.58
CA ILE A 956 -19.67 -46.88 20.98
C ILE A 956 -18.53 -46.43 21.88
N HIS A 957 -17.37 -47.09 21.79
CA HIS A 957 -16.25 -46.91 22.74
C HIS A 957 -15.16 -45.96 22.25
N GLY A 958 -15.50 -45.05 21.33
CA GLY A 958 -14.59 -43.98 20.91
C GLY A 958 -14.25 -43.04 22.07
N PRO A 959 -13.00 -42.59 22.22
CA PRO A 959 -12.57 -41.74 23.34
C PRO A 959 -13.18 -40.32 23.33
N LEU A 960 -13.59 -39.82 22.16
CA LEU A 960 -14.18 -38.48 22.00
C LEU A 960 -15.66 -38.50 21.57
N ASN A 961 -16.13 -39.59 20.97
CA ASN A 961 -17.49 -39.74 20.48
C ASN A 961 -18.06 -41.13 20.77
N ASN A 962 -19.31 -41.15 21.22
CA ASN A 962 -20.17 -42.33 21.26
C ASN A 962 -21.34 -42.09 20.30
N GLN A 963 -21.25 -42.66 19.09
CA GLN A 963 -22.23 -42.49 18.03
C GLN A 963 -23.59 -43.07 18.42
N TRP A 964 -23.61 -44.15 19.21
CA TRP A 964 -24.86 -44.76 19.69
C TRP A 964 -25.69 -43.80 20.54
N GLN A 965 -25.03 -43.08 21.45
CA GLN A 965 -25.68 -42.04 22.26
C GLN A 965 -26.03 -40.81 21.44
N LEU A 966 -25.18 -40.41 20.48
CA LEU A 966 -25.44 -39.27 19.60
C LEU A 966 -26.72 -39.47 18.77
N GLU A 967 -26.95 -40.70 18.28
CA GLU A 967 -28.16 -41.11 17.56
C GLU A 967 -29.37 -41.35 18.48
N GLY A 968 -29.22 -41.13 19.78
CA GLY A 968 -30.31 -41.14 20.75
C GLY A 968 -30.67 -42.52 21.28
N GLY A 969 -29.67 -43.40 21.44
CA GLY A 969 -29.84 -44.69 22.12
C GLY A 969 -30.47 -44.54 23.51
N VAL A 970 -31.38 -45.45 23.84
CA VAL A 970 -32.13 -45.45 25.11
C VAL A 970 -31.38 -46.18 26.22
N GLN A 971 -31.74 -45.89 27.47
CA GLN A 971 -31.14 -46.52 28.68
C GLN A 971 -32.06 -47.56 29.33
N SER A 972 -33.35 -47.55 28.97
CA SER A 972 -34.33 -48.55 29.42
C SER A 972 -35.44 -48.69 28.39
N VAL A 973 -36.04 -49.87 28.33
CA VAL A 973 -37.22 -50.16 27.53
C VAL A 973 -38.31 -50.80 28.38
N THR A 974 -39.56 -50.67 27.96
CA THR A 974 -40.72 -51.17 28.72
C THR A 974 -41.60 -52.04 27.82
N ASP A 975 -42.07 -53.18 28.34
CA ASP A 975 -42.99 -54.05 27.62
C ASP A 975 -44.45 -53.56 27.70
N ALA A 976 -45.36 -54.26 27.01
CA ALA A 976 -46.78 -53.91 27.03
C ALA A 976 -47.47 -54.20 28.38
N LYS A 977 -46.79 -54.90 29.30
CA LYS A 977 -47.27 -55.20 30.66
C LYS A 977 -46.73 -54.21 31.70
N GLY A 978 -45.84 -53.30 31.30
CA GLY A 978 -45.24 -52.29 32.18
C GLY A 978 -43.93 -52.73 32.85
N HIS A 979 -43.39 -53.92 32.54
CA HIS A 979 -42.08 -54.32 33.04
C HIS A 979 -40.99 -53.52 32.35
N THR A 980 -40.01 -53.06 33.12
CA THR A 980 -38.90 -52.25 32.61
C THR A 980 -37.61 -53.06 32.58
N PHE A 981 -36.92 -52.98 31.44
CA PHE A 981 -35.67 -53.67 31.17
C PHE A 981 -34.55 -52.63 31.03
N PRO A 982 -33.47 -52.73 31.82
CA PRO A 982 -32.29 -51.89 31.64
C PRO A 982 -31.57 -52.30 30.35
N VAL A 983 -31.20 -51.32 29.53
CA VAL A 983 -30.43 -51.54 28.30
C VAL A 983 -29.16 -50.70 28.32
N THR A 984 -28.15 -51.15 27.58
CA THR A 984 -26.89 -50.43 27.41
C THR A 984 -26.58 -50.21 25.94
N ASP A 985 -25.70 -49.26 25.66
CA ASP A 985 -25.24 -48.99 24.29
C ASP A 985 -24.77 -50.28 23.62
N GLY A 986 -25.23 -50.51 22.40
CA GLY A 986 -25.00 -51.74 21.64
C GLY A 986 -26.07 -52.82 21.80
N ASP A 987 -27.03 -52.72 22.73
CA ASP A 987 -28.12 -53.71 22.82
C ASP A 987 -28.99 -53.65 21.55
N VAL A 988 -29.02 -54.74 20.78
CA VAL A 988 -29.70 -54.78 19.47
C VAL A 988 -31.02 -55.55 19.53
N VAL A 989 -31.04 -56.70 20.20
CA VAL A 989 -32.20 -57.61 20.17
C VAL A 989 -32.29 -58.47 21.43
N PHE A 990 -33.51 -58.72 21.86
CA PHE A 990 -33.90 -59.65 22.91
C PHE A 990 -34.41 -60.92 22.24
N TYR A 991 -33.78 -62.04 22.56
CA TYR A 991 -34.24 -63.37 22.18
C TYR A 991 -34.95 -64.05 23.35
N HIS A 992 -36.02 -64.79 23.08
CA HIS A 992 -36.64 -65.65 24.08
C HIS A 992 -35.63 -66.66 24.66
N GLY A 993 -35.58 -66.79 25.98
CA GLY A 993 -34.77 -67.81 26.65
C GLY A 993 -35.41 -69.20 26.66
N ASP A 994 -36.71 -69.28 26.36
CA ASP A 994 -37.54 -70.48 26.44
C ASP A 994 -38.19 -70.89 25.11
N LEU A 995 -38.14 -70.04 24.07
CA LEU A 995 -38.72 -70.29 22.76
C LEU A 995 -37.67 -70.36 21.65
N SER A 996 -37.92 -71.23 20.67
CA SER A 996 -37.04 -71.53 19.56
C SER A 996 -37.79 -71.53 18.23
N SER A 997 -37.06 -71.25 17.14
CA SER A 997 -37.53 -71.51 15.79
C SER A 997 -37.98 -72.96 15.57
N TYR A 998 -37.45 -73.94 16.31
CA TYR A 998 -37.94 -75.32 16.25
C TYR A 998 -39.41 -75.47 16.64
N ASP A 999 -39.94 -74.58 17.49
CA ASP A 999 -41.34 -74.62 17.91
C ASP A 999 -42.31 -74.33 16.75
N ASP A 1000 -41.84 -73.69 15.68
CA ASP A 1000 -42.65 -73.34 14.50
C ASP A 1000 -42.62 -74.41 13.40
N PHE A 1001 -41.64 -75.32 13.44
CA PHE A 1001 -41.44 -76.36 12.41
C PHE A 1001 -41.49 -77.80 12.95
N GLY A 1002 -41.66 -77.97 14.26
CA GLY A 1002 -41.85 -79.28 14.88
C GLY A 1002 -43.11 -79.96 14.37
N SER A 1003 -42.96 -81.11 13.71
CA SER A 1003 -44.09 -81.98 13.37
C SER A 1003 -44.70 -82.55 14.65
N ASN A 1004 -46.00 -82.35 14.85
CA ASN A 1004 -46.82 -83.28 15.64
C ASN A 1004 -46.77 -84.66 14.98
N GLY A 1005 -45.71 -85.42 15.24
CA GLY A 1005 -45.58 -86.83 14.94
C GLY A 1005 -45.51 -87.57 16.27
N THR A 1006 -46.63 -88.13 16.71
CA THR A 1006 -46.62 -89.22 17.68
C THR A 1006 -45.83 -90.38 17.07
N HIS A 1007 -44.70 -90.72 17.67
CA HIS A 1007 -44.13 -92.05 17.64
C HIS A 1007 -43.80 -92.51 19.05
#